data_AF-A0A7J7BUS6-F1
#
_entry.id   AF-A0A7J7BUS6-F1
#
_cell.length_a   1.000
_cell.length_b   1.000
_cell.length_c   1.000
_cell.angle_alpha   90.00
_cell.angle_beta   90.00
_cell.angle_gamma   90.00
#
_symmetry.space_group_name_H-M   'P 1'
#
loop_
_entity.id
_entity.type
_entity.pdbx_description
1 polymer ?
#
loop_
_entity_poly.entity_id
_entity_poly.type
_entity_poly.pdbx_seq_one_letter_code
_entity_poly.pdbx_strand_id
1 'polypeptide(L)'
;MGGSSDPNPEGSDEQQKRSEIYTYEAPWHIYAMNWSVRRDKRYRLAIASFLEQYPNRVDIVQLDDSTGEIRSDPNLSFEHPYPPTKTIFIPDKESQKPDLLATSSDFLRVWRISDNRVHLNTILNGNKNSEFCGPLTSFDWNEAEPRRIGTSSIDTTCTIWDIERETVDTQLIAHDKEVYDIAWGGVGVFASVSADGSVRVFDLRDKEHSTIIYESSEPDTALVRLGWNKQDPRYMATIIMDSAKVVILDIRFPTLPVVELQRHQSSVNAIAWAPHSSCHICTAGDDSQALIWDLSSMSQPVEGGLDPILAYTAGAEVEQLQWSSSQPDWVAIAFSTKLQILRGNGKGFAEFSGLRNSAAFLPFAKKTSDDFLSVVAFQTSSAMGSSSGGYRNGVVEAKLKVAINGFGRIGRNFLRCWHGRKDSPLDVIAINDTGGVKQASHLLKYDSTLGIFDADVKPVGDDVISVDGKLLKVVSNRNPVNLPWKEMGIDLVIEGTGVFVDREGAGKHIEAGAKKVLITAPGKGDIPTYVVGVNADTYNPDEPIISNASCTTNCLAPFVKVLDQKFGIIKGTMTTTHSYTGDQRLLDASHRDLRRARAAALNIVPTSTGAAKAVALVLPSLKGKLNGIALRVPTPNVSVVDLVVQVTKKTFAEEVNAGFRESADNELKGILSVCDEPLVSVDFRCSDVSSTVDSSLTMVMGDDMVKVIAWYDNEWGYSQRVVDLADIVANNWK
;
A
#
# COMPACT_ATOMS: atom_id res chain seq x y z
N MET A 1 -12.40 -7.26 -82.13
CA MET A 1 -11.36 -6.24 -81.85
C MET A 1 -11.97 -5.21 -80.93
N GLY A 2 -11.48 -4.86 -79.75
CA GLY A 2 -10.37 -5.39 -78.94
C GLY A 2 -10.76 -5.14 -77.47
N GLY A 3 -10.28 -6.00 -76.58
CA GLY A 3 -10.44 -5.89 -75.13
C GLY A 3 -9.10 -5.60 -74.48
N SER A 4 -9.12 -4.69 -73.52
CA SER A 4 -8.04 -4.08 -72.76
C SER A 4 -7.12 -5.04 -72.00
N SER A 5 -5.81 -4.75 -72.01
CA SER A 5 -4.85 -5.16 -70.98
C SER A 5 -3.68 -4.16 -70.95
N ASP A 6 -3.59 -3.36 -69.88
CA ASP A 6 -2.37 -2.63 -69.53
C ASP A 6 -1.44 -3.54 -68.72
N PRO A 7 -0.12 -3.58 -69.02
CA PRO A 7 0.87 -4.30 -68.22
C PRO A 7 1.61 -3.40 -67.22
N ASN A 8 2.08 -4.02 -66.15
CA ASN A 8 3.04 -3.55 -65.15
C ASN A 8 4.26 -2.79 -65.75
N PRO A 9 4.91 -1.96 -64.91
CA PRO A 9 6.30 -2.32 -64.59
C PRO A 9 6.64 -2.21 -63.09
N GLU A 10 7.47 -3.16 -62.65
CA GLU A 10 8.15 -3.20 -61.36
C GLU A 10 9.12 -2.03 -61.18
N GLY A 11 9.28 -1.57 -59.93
CA GLY A 11 10.26 -0.56 -59.54
C GLY A 11 10.33 -0.33 -58.02
N SER A 12 11.11 -1.18 -57.33
CA SER A 12 11.87 -0.92 -56.09
C SER A 12 11.19 -0.23 -54.89
N ASP A 13 10.61 -1.03 -53.99
CA ASP A 13 10.45 -0.68 -52.57
C ASP A 13 11.62 -1.29 -51.76
N GLU A 14 12.79 -0.63 -51.79
CA GLU A 14 13.81 -0.80 -50.74
C GLU A 14 13.59 0.31 -49.69
N GLN A 15 12.69 0.06 -48.74
CA GLN A 15 12.69 0.81 -47.48
C GLN A 15 14.00 0.49 -46.74
N GLN A 16 14.97 1.40 -46.79
CA GLN A 16 16.15 1.38 -45.93
C GLN A 16 15.73 1.21 -44.47
N LYS A 17 16.11 0.08 -43.85
CA LYS A 17 15.99 -0.15 -42.40
C LYS A 17 16.72 0.98 -41.67
N ARG A 18 15.98 1.90 -41.06
CA ARG A 18 16.53 2.95 -40.20
C ARG A 18 17.15 2.32 -38.94
N SER A 19 18.30 2.82 -38.50
CA SER A 19 18.96 2.35 -37.28
C SER A 19 18.07 2.60 -36.06
N GLU A 20 17.99 1.63 -35.15
CA GLU A 20 17.23 1.75 -33.89
C GLU A 20 18.10 2.35 -32.76
N ILE A 21 19.43 2.38 -32.95
CA ILE A 21 20.42 2.91 -32.00
C ILE A 21 21.33 3.90 -32.72
N TYR A 22 21.52 5.07 -32.13
CA TYR A 22 22.42 6.10 -32.61
C TYR A 22 23.46 6.38 -31.53
N THR A 23 24.74 6.33 -31.88
CA THR A 23 25.85 6.52 -30.92
C THR A 23 26.66 7.75 -31.29
N TYR A 24 26.97 8.56 -30.28
CA TYR A 24 27.91 9.67 -30.34
C TYR A 24 29.05 9.41 -29.36
N GLU A 25 30.28 9.61 -29.79
CA GLU A 25 31.46 9.50 -28.94
C GLU A 25 31.98 10.90 -28.65
N ALA A 26 31.84 11.32 -27.38
CA ALA A 26 32.37 12.58 -26.89
C ALA A 26 33.88 12.45 -26.64
N PRO A 27 34.64 13.57 -26.74
CA PRO A 27 36.08 13.55 -26.45
C PRO A 27 36.40 13.46 -24.95
N TRP A 28 35.39 13.38 -24.09
CA TRP A 28 35.49 13.42 -22.64
C TRP A 28 34.36 12.62 -21.99
N HIS A 29 34.48 12.34 -20.68
CA HIS A 29 33.47 11.62 -19.91
C HIS A 29 32.19 12.45 -19.78
N ILE A 30 31.03 11.88 -20.14
CA ILE A 30 29.74 12.57 -20.10
C ILE A 30 29.16 12.47 -18.69
N TYR A 31 29.05 13.61 -18.01
CA TYR A 31 28.60 13.69 -16.61
C TYR A 31 27.12 14.00 -16.45
N ALA A 32 26.61 14.90 -17.28
CA ALA A 32 25.21 15.31 -17.29
C ALA A 32 24.71 15.43 -18.73
N MET A 33 23.43 15.14 -18.94
CA MET A 33 22.78 15.33 -20.24
C MET A 33 21.30 15.62 -20.09
N ASN A 34 20.70 16.29 -21.07
CA ASN A 34 19.25 16.43 -21.15
C ASN A 34 18.74 16.77 -22.56
N TRP A 35 17.48 16.44 -22.82
CA TRP A 35 16.82 16.69 -24.10
C TRP A 35 16.33 18.13 -24.19
N SER A 36 16.46 18.71 -25.39
CA SER A 36 15.67 19.89 -25.72
C SER A 36 14.21 19.48 -25.96
N VAL A 37 13.29 20.22 -25.34
CA VAL A 37 11.85 19.96 -25.47
C VAL A 37 11.18 20.75 -26.59
N ARG A 38 11.91 21.66 -27.25
CA ARG A 38 11.37 22.52 -28.29
C ARG A 38 11.04 21.71 -29.55
N ARG A 39 9.88 21.98 -30.15
CA ARG A 39 9.43 21.30 -31.38
C ARG A 39 10.21 21.69 -32.62
N ASP A 40 10.76 22.90 -32.66
CA ASP A 40 11.55 23.43 -33.79
C ASP A 40 12.97 22.83 -33.87
N LYS A 41 13.50 22.33 -32.75
CA LYS A 41 14.85 21.74 -32.64
C LYS A 41 14.76 20.28 -32.19
N ARG A 42 14.24 19.42 -33.06
CA ARG A 42 14.10 17.97 -32.80
C ARG A 42 15.45 17.27 -32.63
N TYR A 43 15.43 16.24 -31.79
CA TYR A 43 16.56 15.36 -31.47
C TYR A 43 17.83 16.04 -30.96
N ARG A 44 17.67 17.17 -30.27
CA ARG A 44 18.77 17.95 -29.71
C ARG A 44 18.96 17.64 -28.24
N LEU A 45 20.21 17.46 -27.81
CA LEU A 45 20.59 17.31 -26.41
C LEU A 45 21.73 18.28 -26.05
N ALA A 46 21.83 18.59 -24.76
CA ALA A 46 23.04 19.13 -24.17
C ALA A 46 23.75 17.99 -23.44
N ILE A 47 25.07 17.92 -23.58
CA ILE A 47 25.95 17.03 -22.83
C ILE A 47 27.01 17.87 -22.12
N ALA A 48 27.39 17.48 -20.91
CA ALA A 48 28.38 18.18 -20.10
C ALA A 48 29.50 17.25 -19.65
N SER A 49 30.72 17.75 -19.61
CA SER A 49 31.91 16.97 -19.29
C SER A 49 32.14 16.77 -17.79
N PHE A 50 32.81 15.67 -17.45
CA PHE A 50 33.59 15.54 -16.23
C PHE A 50 35.08 15.53 -16.57
N LEU A 51 35.75 16.66 -16.37
CA LEU A 51 37.20 16.81 -16.53
C LEU A 51 37.82 17.17 -15.18
N GLU A 52 38.80 16.38 -14.74
CA GLU A 52 39.57 16.65 -13.51
C GLU A 52 40.36 17.97 -13.61
N GLN A 53 40.80 18.33 -14.82
CA GLN A 53 41.50 19.59 -15.10
C GLN A 53 40.54 20.61 -15.71
N TYR A 54 40.53 21.82 -15.16
CA TYR A 54 39.70 22.93 -15.65
C TYR A 54 40.19 23.49 -17.00
N PRO A 55 39.29 24.04 -17.84
CA PRO A 55 37.84 24.15 -17.67
C PRO A 55 37.07 22.91 -18.14
N ASN A 56 35.84 22.73 -17.63
CA ASN A 56 34.89 21.77 -18.16
C ASN A 56 34.18 22.32 -19.41
N ARG A 57 33.37 21.52 -20.09
CA ARG A 57 32.73 21.87 -21.36
C ARG A 57 31.28 21.40 -21.42
N VAL A 58 30.45 22.16 -22.12
CA VAL A 58 29.08 21.78 -22.48
C VAL A 58 28.94 21.87 -24.00
N ASP A 59 28.49 20.77 -24.61
CA ASP A 59 28.26 20.67 -26.04
C ASP A 59 26.77 20.43 -26.32
N ILE A 60 26.24 21.13 -27.32
CA ILE A 60 24.92 20.84 -27.87
C ILE A 60 25.09 19.92 -29.07
N VAL A 61 24.49 18.74 -28.97
CA VAL A 61 24.51 17.69 -30.00
C VAL A 61 23.11 17.52 -30.59
N GLN A 62 23.04 17.16 -31.87
CA GLN A 62 21.78 16.95 -32.56
C GLN A 62 21.88 15.76 -33.50
N LEU A 63 20.89 14.86 -33.43
CA LEU A 63 20.72 13.79 -34.41
C LEU A 63 20.09 14.35 -35.69
N ASP A 64 20.76 14.13 -36.81
CA ASP A 64 20.21 14.37 -38.14
C ASP A 64 19.50 13.10 -38.62
N ASP A 65 18.16 13.10 -38.65
CA ASP A 65 17.34 11.95 -39.05
C ASP A 65 17.58 11.52 -40.52
N SER A 66 18.15 12.39 -41.36
CA SER A 66 18.45 12.05 -42.75
C SER A 66 19.74 11.24 -42.89
N THR A 67 20.74 11.52 -42.07
CA THR A 67 22.06 10.85 -42.10
C THR A 67 22.18 9.76 -41.03
N GLY A 68 21.37 9.82 -39.98
CA GLY A 68 21.50 8.96 -38.81
C GLY A 68 22.75 9.26 -37.97
N GLU A 69 23.37 10.41 -38.15
CA GLU A 69 24.55 10.82 -37.39
C GLU A 69 24.18 11.85 -36.32
N ILE A 70 24.74 11.68 -35.13
CA ILE A 70 24.69 12.69 -34.09
C ILE A 70 25.88 13.63 -34.29
N ARG A 71 25.60 14.91 -34.49
CA ARG A 71 26.62 15.95 -34.73
C ARG A 71 26.65 16.93 -33.57
N SER A 72 27.85 17.30 -33.14
CA SER A 72 28.06 18.49 -32.31
C SER A 72 28.27 19.70 -33.21
N ASP A 73 27.65 20.82 -32.88
CA ASP A 73 27.97 22.10 -33.52
C ASP A 73 29.07 22.79 -32.69
N PRO A 74 30.27 23.02 -33.23
CA PRO A 74 31.34 23.72 -32.53
C PRO A 74 30.95 25.12 -32.05
N ASN A 75 30.01 25.79 -32.72
CA ASN A 75 29.53 27.12 -32.33
C ASN A 75 28.57 27.06 -31.13
N LEU A 76 27.96 25.89 -30.89
CA LEU A 76 27.04 25.66 -29.78
C LEU A 76 27.72 24.97 -28.59
N SER A 77 29.05 25.02 -28.57
CA SER A 77 29.90 24.47 -27.55
C SER A 77 30.56 25.60 -26.75
N PHE A 78 30.63 25.46 -25.43
CA PHE A 78 31.16 26.50 -24.55
C PHE A 78 31.86 25.91 -23.31
N GLU A 79 32.78 26.69 -22.76
CA GLU A 79 33.51 26.34 -21.53
C GLU A 79 32.63 26.58 -20.30
N HIS A 80 32.78 25.69 -19.31
CA HIS A 80 32.12 25.76 -18.03
C HIS A 80 33.16 25.68 -16.89
N PRO A 81 33.09 26.55 -15.87
CA PRO A 81 34.12 26.61 -14.84
C PRO A 81 34.31 25.31 -14.05
N TYR A 82 33.24 24.56 -13.81
CA TYR A 82 33.24 23.31 -13.03
C TYR A 82 32.46 22.20 -13.74
N PRO A 83 32.61 20.91 -13.39
CA PRO A 83 31.75 19.85 -13.93
C PRO A 83 30.27 20.14 -13.60
N PRO A 84 29.38 20.26 -14.60
CA PRO A 84 27.98 20.52 -14.33
C PRO A 84 27.27 19.28 -13.78
N THR A 85 26.72 19.34 -12.56
CA THR A 85 26.02 18.20 -11.95
C THR A 85 24.70 17.85 -12.66
N LYS A 86 24.07 18.86 -13.28
CA LYS A 86 22.85 18.71 -14.07
C LYS A 86 22.80 19.79 -15.13
N THR A 87 22.11 19.49 -16.23
CA THR A 87 21.85 20.44 -17.33
C THR A 87 20.41 20.28 -17.77
N ILE A 88 19.61 21.34 -17.92
CA ILE A 88 18.20 21.24 -18.30
C ILE A 88 17.84 22.41 -19.23
N PHE A 89 17.21 22.14 -20.36
CA PHE A 89 16.64 23.17 -21.23
C PHE A 89 15.36 23.75 -20.62
N ILE A 90 15.06 25.01 -20.91
CA ILE A 90 13.77 25.59 -20.56
C ILE A 90 12.61 24.69 -21.05
N PRO A 91 11.61 24.38 -20.21
CA PRO A 91 10.51 23.49 -20.56
C PRO A 91 9.46 24.20 -21.45
N ASP A 92 9.88 24.73 -22.59
CA ASP A 92 9.04 25.42 -23.55
C ASP A 92 8.94 24.65 -24.87
N LYS A 93 7.85 23.88 -25.03
CA LYS A 93 7.61 23.06 -26.23
C LYS A 93 7.24 23.89 -27.45
N GLU A 94 6.53 25.00 -27.24
CA GLU A 94 5.95 25.85 -28.30
C GLU A 94 6.91 26.96 -28.77
N SER A 95 8.11 27.05 -28.18
CA SER A 95 9.15 27.99 -28.61
C SER A 95 8.76 29.46 -28.47
N GLN A 96 7.94 29.78 -27.46
CA GLN A 96 7.49 31.14 -27.15
C GLN A 96 8.53 31.96 -26.41
N LYS A 97 9.44 31.30 -25.69
CA LYS A 97 10.51 31.90 -24.90
C LYS A 97 11.87 31.78 -25.59
N PRO A 98 12.85 32.60 -25.20
CA PRO A 98 14.23 32.43 -25.65
C PRO A 98 14.72 31.00 -25.39
N ASP A 99 15.57 30.48 -26.26
CA ASP A 99 16.19 29.17 -26.06
C ASP A 99 17.20 29.26 -24.93
N LEU A 100 16.83 28.73 -23.76
CA LEU A 100 17.64 28.78 -22.55
C LEU A 100 18.07 27.37 -22.12
N LEU A 101 19.29 27.28 -21.62
CA LEU A 101 19.87 26.09 -21.00
C LEU A 101 20.36 26.48 -19.61
N ALA A 102 19.94 25.76 -18.57
CA ALA A 102 20.46 25.94 -17.22
C ALA A 102 21.50 24.86 -16.89
N THR A 103 22.51 25.22 -16.11
CA THR A 103 23.55 24.30 -15.61
C THR A 103 23.81 24.54 -14.12
N SER A 104 24.01 23.46 -13.35
CA SER A 104 24.34 23.52 -11.92
C SER A 104 25.81 23.22 -11.65
N SER A 105 26.40 23.93 -10.70
CA SER A 105 27.79 23.72 -10.23
C SER A 105 28.00 24.50 -8.91
N ASP A 106 28.95 25.43 -8.84
CA ASP A 106 29.04 26.43 -7.77
C ASP A 106 27.82 27.35 -7.74
N PHE A 107 27.34 27.79 -8.91
CA PHE A 107 26.13 28.59 -9.08
C PHE A 107 25.20 27.99 -10.14
N LEU A 108 23.93 28.41 -10.10
CA LEU A 108 22.99 28.16 -11.18
C LEU A 108 23.27 29.17 -12.29
N ARG A 109 23.71 28.68 -13.45
CA ARG A 109 23.96 29.51 -14.64
C ARG A 109 22.87 29.27 -15.65
N VAL A 110 22.36 30.35 -16.23
CA VAL A 110 21.42 30.30 -17.35
C VAL A 110 22.11 30.82 -18.58
N TRP A 111 22.15 30.00 -19.61
CA TRP A 111 22.78 30.25 -20.90
C TRP A 111 21.70 30.49 -21.94
N ARG A 112 21.92 31.46 -22.82
CA ARG A 112 21.05 31.71 -23.95
C ARG A 112 21.68 31.18 -25.23
N ILE A 113 20.96 30.30 -25.90
CA ILE A 113 21.35 29.67 -27.15
C ILE A 113 20.78 30.51 -28.28
N SER A 114 21.65 30.93 -29.19
CA SER A 114 21.28 31.54 -30.47
C SER A 114 21.79 30.64 -31.59
N ASP A 115 21.30 30.80 -32.81
CA ASP A 115 21.65 29.87 -33.90
C ASP A 115 23.17 29.73 -34.15
N ASN A 116 23.97 30.74 -33.80
CA ASN A 116 25.42 30.76 -34.07
C ASN A 116 26.31 30.85 -32.81
N ARG A 117 25.75 30.88 -31.59
CA ARG A 117 26.54 30.95 -30.35
C ARG A 117 25.71 30.67 -29.10
N VAL A 118 26.38 30.20 -28.06
CA VAL A 118 25.87 30.21 -26.68
C VAL A 118 26.53 31.34 -25.91
N HIS A 119 25.74 32.13 -25.17
CA HIS A 119 26.27 33.14 -24.26
C HIS A 119 25.63 33.02 -22.89
N LEU A 120 26.41 33.31 -21.85
CA LEU A 120 25.92 33.35 -20.47
C LEU A 120 24.91 34.49 -20.34
N ASN A 121 23.68 34.17 -19.95
CA ASN A 121 22.61 35.15 -19.75
C ASN A 121 22.65 35.72 -18.33
N THR A 122 22.66 34.84 -17.32
CA THR A 122 22.73 35.26 -15.91
C THR A 122 23.37 34.20 -15.03
N ILE A 123 23.95 34.64 -13.92
CA ILE A 123 24.45 33.79 -12.83
C ILE A 123 23.59 34.10 -11.61
N LEU A 124 22.84 33.12 -11.14
CA LEU A 124 21.94 33.27 -10.01
C LEU A 124 22.70 33.01 -8.72
N ASN A 125 22.95 34.07 -7.96
CA ASN A 125 23.62 34.04 -6.66
C ASN A 125 22.76 34.78 -5.61
N GLY A 126 22.42 34.07 -4.53
CA GLY A 126 21.50 34.52 -3.49
C GLY A 126 22.19 35.33 -2.41
N ASN A 127 23.52 35.29 -2.34
CA ASN A 127 24.31 35.99 -1.34
C ASN A 127 25.32 36.93 -2.00
N LYS A 128 24.92 38.19 -2.19
CA LYS A 128 25.78 39.24 -2.77
C LYS A 128 26.94 39.66 -1.85
N ASN A 129 26.93 39.23 -0.58
CA ASN A 129 27.87 39.65 0.47
C ASN A 129 28.88 38.57 0.88
N SER A 130 28.74 37.33 0.39
CA SER A 130 29.66 36.22 0.65
C SER A 130 30.21 35.69 -0.67
N GLU A 131 31.53 35.52 -0.75
CA GLU A 131 32.17 34.83 -1.88
C GLU A 131 31.91 33.31 -1.86
N PHE A 132 31.32 32.78 -0.78
CA PHE A 132 31.04 31.36 -0.60
C PHE A 132 29.53 31.10 -0.49
N CYS A 133 28.99 30.36 -1.46
CA CYS A 133 27.68 29.71 -1.44
C CYS A 133 27.93 28.20 -1.55
N GLY A 134 27.12 27.38 -0.88
CA GLY A 134 27.25 25.92 -0.98
C GLY A 134 27.09 25.47 -2.44
N PRO A 135 27.95 24.58 -2.97
CA PRO A 135 27.80 24.09 -4.32
C PRO A 135 26.45 23.38 -4.51
N LEU A 136 25.87 23.58 -5.68
CA LEU A 136 24.58 22.99 -6.06
C LEU A 136 24.76 21.52 -6.42
N THR A 137 24.01 20.67 -5.73
CA THR A 137 23.99 19.23 -5.97
C THR A 137 23.11 18.87 -7.16
N SER A 138 22.00 19.58 -7.35
CA SER A 138 21.04 19.37 -8.44
C SER A 138 20.09 20.57 -8.59
N PHE A 139 19.24 20.52 -9.62
CA PHE A 139 18.11 21.43 -9.79
C PHE A 139 17.00 20.79 -10.65
N ASP A 140 15.81 21.38 -10.61
CA ASP A 140 14.73 21.04 -11.54
C ASP A 140 13.99 22.30 -11.99
N TRP A 141 13.51 22.27 -13.24
CA TRP A 141 12.78 23.38 -13.84
C TRP A 141 11.28 23.15 -13.70
N ASN A 142 10.55 24.14 -13.22
CA ASN A 142 9.10 24.00 -13.09
C ASN A 142 8.43 24.04 -14.47
N GLU A 143 7.90 22.91 -14.93
CA GLU A 143 7.22 22.81 -16.23
C GLU A 143 5.91 23.62 -16.29
N ALA A 144 5.21 23.78 -15.16
CA ALA A 144 3.96 24.51 -15.10
C ALA A 144 4.18 26.03 -15.00
N GLU A 145 5.27 26.46 -14.36
CA GLU A 145 5.72 27.85 -14.31
C GLU A 145 7.19 27.99 -14.77
N PRO A 146 7.48 28.03 -16.09
CA PRO A 146 8.86 28.04 -16.60
C PRO A 146 9.72 29.24 -16.21
N ARG A 147 9.20 30.20 -15.45
CA ARG A 147 10.01 31.27 -14.83
C ARG A 147 10.73 30.79 -13.55
N ARG A 148 10.34 29.65 -12.99
CA ARG A 148 10.87 29.12 -11.72
C ARG A 148 11.80 27.93 -11.90
N ILE A 149 12.94 27.98 -11.20
CA ILE A 149 13.85 26.83 -10.99
C ILE A 149 13.99 26.60 -9.49
N GLY A 150 13.98 25.33 -9.08
CA GLY A 150 14.36 24.93 -7.72
C GLY A 150 15.75 24.30 -7.74
N THR A 151 16.65 24.71 -6.85
CA THR A 151 18.00 24.17 -6.70
C THR A 151 18.17 23.52 -5.33
N SER A 152 18.88 22.38 -5.28
CA SER A 152 19.33 21.75 -4.03
C SER A 152 20.82 22.00 -3.81
N SER A 153 21.23 22.07 -2.55
CA SER A 153 22.60 22.40 -2.16
C SER A 153 23.10 21.50 -1.04
N ILE A 154 24.42 21.40 -0.93
CA ILE A 154 25.11 20.72 0.17
C ILE A 154 24.87 21.42 1.52
N ASP A 155 24.46 22.69 1.51
CA ASP A 155 24.19 23.49 2.72
C ASP A 155 22.83 23.20 3.39
N THR A 156 22.23 22.05 3.06
CA THR A 156 20.91 21.58 3.55
C THR A 156 19.69 22.36 3.04
N THR A 157 19.88 23.35 2.15
CA THR A 157 18.79 24.18 1.64
C THR A 157 18.30 23.83 0.24
N CYS A 158 17.03 24.14 0.00
CA CYS A 158 16.43 24.22 -1.33
C CYS A 158 16.09 25.69 -1.63
N THR A 159 16.60 26.22 -2.75
CA THR A 159 16.37 27.62 -3.16
C THR A 159 15.52 27.67 -4.42
N ILE A 160 14.47 28.48 -4.40
CA ILE A 160 13.57 28.71 -5.53
C ILE A 160 13.90 30.06 -6.14
N TRP A 161 14.20 30.05 -7.43
CA TRP A 161 14.63 31.20 -8.20
C TRP A 161 13.54 31.64 -9.15
N ASP A 162 13.37 32.95 -9.29
CA ASP A 162 12.67 33.55 -10.42
C ASP A 162 13.70 34.03 -11.44
N ILE A 163 13.76 33.36 -12.59
CA ILE A 163 14.75 33.58 -13.64
C ILE A 163 14.45 34.86 -14.42
N GLU A 164 13.18 35.23 -14.56
CA GLU A 164 12.78 36.44 -15.28
C GLU A 164 13.11 37.69 -14.47
N ARG A 165 13.07 37.59 -13.14
CA ARG A 165 13.43 38.66 -12.20
C ARG A 165 14.88 38.61 -11.73
N GLU A 166 15.56 37.49 -11.97
CA GLU A 166 16.93 37.21 -11.51
C GLU A 166 17.08 37.34 -9.99
N THR A 167 16.08 36.87 -9.24
CA THR A 167 16.02 36.98 -7.77
C THR A 167 15.65 35.65 -7.11
N VAL A 168 16.10 35.47 -5.87
CA VAL A 168 15.57 34.41 -4.99
C VAL A 168 14.12 34.72 -4.63
N ASP A 169 13.20 33.81 -4.92
CA ASP A 169 11.79 33.89 -4.52
C ASP A 169 11.61 33.38 -3.08
N THR A 170 12.27 32.26 -2.76
CA THR A 170 12.32 31.72 -1.39
C THR A 170 13.50 30.79 -1.22
N GLN A 171 14.02 30.70 0.00
CA GLN A 171 15.01 29.69 0.41
C GLN A 171 14.45 28.96 1.62
N LEU A 172 14.53 27.64 1.60
CA LEU A 172 13.97 26.77 2.63
C LEU A 172 15.08 25.86 3.17
N ILE A 173 15.16 25.73 4.50
CA ILE A 173 15.95 24.67 5.13
C ILE A 173 15.18 23.38 4.87
N ALA A 174 15.67 22.58 3.94
CA ALA A 174 14.92 21.44 3.44
C ALA A 174 15.13 20.21 4.32
N HIS A 175 16.38 19.96 4.71
CA HIS A 175 16.80 18.75 5.40
C HIS A 175 17.79 19.05 6.53
N ASP A 176 18.05 18.03 7.35
CA ASP A 176 19.01 18.11 8.46
C ASP A 176 20.45 17.79 8.02
N LYS A 177 20.61 17.28 6.79
CA LYS A 177 21.88 17.00 6.11
C LYS A 177 21.83 17.50 4.66
N GLU A 178 22.89 17.25 3.90
CA GLU A 178 23.06 17.64 2.49
C GLU A 178 21.86 17.21 1.63
N VAL A 179 21.35 18.09 0.78
CA VAL A 179 20.25 17.75 -0.16
C VAL A 179 20.87 17.32 -1.47
N TYR A 180 20.53 16.13 -1.98
CA TYR A 180 21.14 15.59 -3.20
C TYR A 180 20.34 15.86 -4.46
N ASP A 181 19.01 15.86 -4.40
CA ASP A 181 18.17 16.09 -5.57
C ASP A 181 16.86 16.79 -5.22
N ILE A 182 16.26 17.41 -6.24
CA ILE A 182 14.99 18.14 -6.17
C ILE A 182 14.17 17.87 -7.43
N ALA A 183 12.85 17.73 -7.29
CA ALA A 183 11.93 17.52 -8.41
C ALA A 183 10.60 18.24 -8.20
N TRP A 184 10.10 18.92 -9.24
CA TRP A 184 8.78 19.56 -9.22
C TRP A 184 7.66 18.56 -9.47
N GLY A 185 6.63 18.59 -8.64
CA GLY A 185 5.38 17.84 -8.83
C GLY A 185 4.24 18.67 -9.43
N GLY A 186 4.35 19.99 -9.40
CA GLY A 186 3.36 20.91 -9.96
C GLY A 186 3.74 22.39 -9.79
N VAL A 187 2.75 23.28 -9.95
CA VAL A 187 2.93 24.75 -9.96
C VAL A 187 3.70 25.30 -8.75
N GLY A 188 3.39 24.79 -7.55
CA GLY A 188 4.01 25.25 -6.31
C GLY A 188 4.37 24.12 -5.36
N VAL A 189 4.52 22.90 -5.87
CA VAL A 189 4.85 21.73 -5.06
C VAL A 189 6.08 21.07 -5.64
N PHE A 190 7.09 20.84 -4.79
CA PHE A 190 8.30 20.13 -5.13
C PHE A 190 8.69 19.17 -4.01
N ALA A 191 9.56 18.22 -4.31
CA ALA A 191 10.14 17.32 -3.33
C ALA A 191 11.65 17.36 -3.41
N SER A 192 12.31 17.01 -2.31
CA SER A 192 13.75 16.84 -2.23
C SER A 192 14.13 15.57 -1.48
N VAL A 193 15.35 15.10 -1.75
CA VAL A 193 15.97 13.93 -1.12
C VAL A 193 17.33 14.29 -0.55
N SER A 194 17.73 13.64 0.54
CA SER A 194 18.90 14.04 1.31
C SER A 194 19.71 12.86 1.85
N ALA A 195 20.94 13.17 2.26
CA ALA A 195 21.80 12.34 3.08
C ALA A 195 21.18 11.96 4.44
N ASP A 196 20.14 12.66 4.90
CA ASP A 196 19.38 12.26 6.10
C ASP A 196 18.51 11.01 5.89
N GLY A 197 18.41 10.52 4.64
CA GLY A 197 17.66 9.33 4.29
C GLY A 197 16.16 9.57 4.10
N SER A 198 15.73 10.83 3.99
CA SER A 198 14.32 11.20 3.83
C SER A 198 14.00 11.80 2.47
N VAL A 199 12.76 11.58 2.02
CA VAL A 199 12.10 12.34 0.95
C VAL A 199 11.11 13.30 1.59
N ARG A 200 11.26 14.60 1.34
CA ARG A 200 10.36 15.64 1.86
C ARG A 200 9.65 16.36 0.72
N VAL A 201 8.35 16.62 0.88
CA VAL A 201 7.53 17.43 -0.03
C VAL A 201 7.29 18.81 0.58
N PHE A 202 7.40 19.84 -0.26
CA PHE A 202 7.26 21.24 0.09
C PHE A 202 6.16 21.87 -0.76
N ASP A 203 5.30 22.65 -0.11
CA ASP A 203 4.29 23.48 -0.78
C ASP A 203 4.67 24.94 -0.62
N LEU A 204 4.89 25.66 -1.73
CA LEU A 204 5.26 27.08 -1.69
C LEU A 204 4.21 28.00 -1.06
N ARG A 205 2.98 27.49 -0.86
CA ARG A 205 1.92 28.18 -0.11
C ARG A 205 2.11 28.09 1.40
N ASP A 206 2.78 27.05 1.88
CA ASP A 206 3.16 26.83 3.28
C ASP A 206 4.68 26.70 3.38
N LYS A 207 5.34 27.85 3.58
CA LYS A 207 6.80 27.93 3.65
C LYS A 207 7.37 27.50 5.00
N GLU A 208 6.54 27.25 6.00
CA GLU A 208 6.99 26.91 7.35
C GLU A 208 7.08 25.40 7.57
N HIS A 209 6.31 24.61 6.82
CA HIS A 209 6.23 23.17 7.02
C HIS A 209 6.58 22.39 5.75
N SER A 210 7.34 21.31 5.93
CA SER A 210 7.53 20.27 4.92
C SER A 210 6.91 18.97 5.41
N THR A 211 6.50 18.10 4.47
CA THR A 211 5.94 16.78 4.79
C THR A 211 6.95 15.71 4.45
N ILE A 212 7.35 14.89 5.43
CA ILE A 212 8.18 13.71 5.19
C ILE A 212 7.30 12.65 4.53
N ILE A 213 7.65 12.27 3.29
CA ILE A 213 6.93 11.26 2.50
C ILE A 213 7.55 9.88 2.65
N TYR A 214 8.85 9.79 2.91
CA TYR A 214 9.54 8.52 3.08
C TYR A 214 10.80 8.74 3.90
N GLU A 215 11.15 7.76 4.72
CA GLU A 215 12.43 7.65 5.41
C GLU A 215 12.93 6.23 5.16
N SER A 216 14.22 6.10 4.85
CA SER A 216 14.85 4.80 4.71
C SER A 216 14.65 3.99 6.00
N SER A 217 14.32 2.70 5.85
CA SER A 217 14.20 1.77 6.98
C SER A 217 15.54 1.53 7.69
N GLU A 218 16.65 1.75 6.99
CA GLU A 218 17.99 1.66 7.53
C GLU A 218 18.50 3.04 7.95
N PRO A 219 18.86 3.25 9.23
CA PRO A 219 19.37 4.52 9.73
C PRO A 219 20.58 5.00 8.92
N ASP A 220 20.68 6.32 8.70
CA ASP A 220 21.81 6.96 8.00
C ASP A 220 22.04 6.52 6.55
N THR A 221 21.06 5.91 5.89
CA THR A 221 21.19 5.54 4.47
C THR A 221 20.68 6.67 3.57
N ALA A 222 21.60 7.32 2.84
CA ALA A 222 21.30 8.47 1.99
C ALA A 222 20.40 8.14 0.79
N LEU A 223 19.56 9.10 0.39
CA LEU A 223 18.77 9.06 -0.84
C LEU A 223 19.31 10.06 -1.85
N VAL A 224 19.67 9.61 -3.06
CA VAL A 224 20.57 10.37 -3.97
C VAL A 224 19.91 10.95 -5.21
N ARG A 225 18.76 10.41 -5.63
CA ARG A 225 18.04 10.83 -6.86
C ARG A 225 16.55 10.80 -6.66
N LEU A 226 15.86 11.74 -7.29
CA LEU A 226 14.41 11.87 -7.20
C LEU A 226 13.79 12.09 -8.58
N GLY A 227 12.80 11.26 -8.92
CA GLY A 227 12.00 11.41 -10.12
C GLY A 227 10.53 11.54 -9.75
N TRP A 228 9.90 12.65 -10.13
CA TRP A 228 8.46 12.82 -9.98
C TRP A 228 7.74 12.42 -11.27
N ASN A 229 6.74 11.56 -11.18
CA ASN A 229 5.92 11.17 -12.32
C ASN A 229 5.05 12.36 -12.79
N LYS A 230 5.33 12.87 -14.00
CA LYS A 230 4.63 14.03 -14.57
C LYS A 230 3.24 13.68 -15.12
N GLN A 231 2.97 12.42 -15.45
CA GLN A 231 1.67 11.95 -15.94
C GLN A 231 0.71 11.63 -14.80
N ASP A 232 1.24 11.06 -13.71
CA ASP A 232 0.50 10.82 -12.48
C ASP A 232 1.29 11.36 -11.28
N PRO A 233 1.03 12.61 -10.88
CA PRO A 233 1.75 13.29 -9.80
C PRO A 233 1.61 12.62 -8.42
N ARG A 234 0.82 11.54 -8.30
CA ARG A 234 0.73 10.78 -7.06
C ARG A 234 1.99 9.97 -6.79
N TYR A 235 2.73 9.60 -7.84
CA TYR A 235 3.89 8.72 -7.72
C TYR A 235 5.23 9.44 -7.86
N MET A 236 6.20 9.01 -7.06
CA MET A 236 7.59 9.43 -7.14
C MET A 236 8.49 8.19 -7.09
N ALA A 237 9.72 8.32 -7.59
CA ALA A 237 10.75 7.30 -7.48
C ALA A 237 11.98 7.92 -6.82
N THR A 238 12.62 7.18 -5.94
CA THR A 238 13.88 7.56 -5.32
C THR A 238 14.88 6.41 -5.35
N ILE A 239 16.17 6.74 -5.37
CA ILE A 239 17.26 5.78 -5.32
C ILE A 239 17.98 5.89 -3.97
N ILE A 240 18.25 4.75 -3.37
CA ILE A 240 19.06 4.61 -2.17
C ILE A 240 20.54 4.53 -2.58
N MET A 241 21.40 5.29 -1.91
CA MET A 241 22.85 5.28 -2.14
C MET A 241 23.41 3.85 -2.04
N ASP A 242 24.31 3.50 -2.96
CA ASP A 242 25.00 2.20 -3.02
C ASP A 242 24.06 0.98 -3.07
N SER A 243 22.81 1.16 -3.51
CA SER A 243 21.79 0.11 -3.53
C SER A 243 21.33 -0.23 -4.94
N ALA A 244 21.08 -1.52 -5.19
CA ALA A 244 20.46 -2.01 -6.42
C ALA A 244 18.93 -1.78 -6.46
N LYS A 245 18.36 -1.17 -5.41
CA LYS A 245 16.93 -0.97 -5.27
C LYS A 245 16.49 0.41 -5.75
N VAL A 246 15.36 0.45 -6.44
CA VAL A 246 14.62 1.71 -6.70
C VAL A 246 13.32 1.67 -5.93
N VAL A 247 13.06 2.71 -5.14
CA VAL A 247 11.88 2.81 -4.28
C VAL A 247 10.83 3.66 -4.98
N ILE A 248 9.65 3.10 -5.22
CA ILE A 248 8.50 3.83 -5.75
C ILE A 248 7.59 4.23 -4.60
N LEU A 249 7.22 5.51 -4.54
CA LEU A 249 6.48 6.14 -3.45
C LEU A 249 5.13 6.67 -3.98
N ASP A 250 4.10 6.66 -3.13
CA ASP A 250 2.85 7.36 -3.36
C ASP A 250 2.70 8.48 -2.32
N ILE A 251 2.61 9.73 -2.77
CA ILE A 251 2.52 10.90 -1.87
C ILE A 251 1.29 10.86 -0.95
N ARG A 252 0.28 10.05 -1.28
CA ARG A 252 -0.95 9.89 -0.47
C ARG A 252 -0.76 8.91 0.69
N PHE A 253 0.25 8.05 0.61
CA PHE A 253 0.59 7.04 1.61
C PHE A 253 2.04 7.25 2.05
N PRO A 254 2.33 8.33 2.79
CA PRO A 254 3.68 8.59 3.27
C PRO A 254 4.18 7.42 4.14
N THR A 255 5.49 7.29 4.24
CA THR A 255 6.30 6.29 4.96
C THR A 255 6.35 4.89 4.36
N LEU A 256 5.41 4.50 3.50
CA LEU A 256 5.36 3.16 2.91
C LEU A 256 5.68 3.19 1.41
N PRO A 257 6.71 2.48 0.94
CA PRO A 257 6.95 2.34 -0.48
C PRO A 257 5.84 1.50 -1.12
N VAL A 258 5.39 1.91 -2.30
CA VAL A 258 4.40 1.19 -3.11
C VAL A 258 5.01 -0.11 -3.63
N VAL A 259 6.25 -0.04 -4.12
CA VAL A 259 7.02 -1.17 -4.60
C VAL A 259 8.51 -0.83 -4.54
N GLU A 260 9.33 -1.84 -4.29
CA GLU A 260 10.78 -1.78 -4.49
C GLU A 260 11.13 -2.58 -5.74
N LEU A 261 11.79 -1.93 -6.71
CA LEU A 261 12.27 -2.56 -7.93
C LEU A 261 13.66 -3.15 -7.65
N GLN A 262 13.81 -4.48 -7.77
CA GLN A 262 15.00 -5.21 -7.28
C GLN A 262 15.61 -6.16 -8.33
N ARG A 263 15.78 -5.70 -9.58
CA ARG A 263 16.40 -6.51 -10.66
C ARG A 263 17.74 -6.00 -11.17
N HIS A 264 18.20 -4.84 -10.70
CA HIS A 264 19.58 -4.44 -10.91
C HIS A 264 20.54 -5.35 -10.13
N GLN A 265 21.73 -5.59 -10.67
CA GLN A 265 22.77 -6.41 -10.03
C GLN A 265 23.81 -5.60 -9.27
N SER A 266 23.79 -4.28 -9.44
CA SER A 266 24.66 -3.30 -8.78
C SER A 266 23.89 -2.02 -8.50
N SER A 267 24.55 -1.01 -7.95
CA SER A 267 23.95 0.26 -7.56
C SER A 267 23.26 0.97 -8.73
N VAL A 268 22.10 1.55 -8.47
CA VAL A 268 21.34 2.31 -9.46
C VAL A 268 21.79 3.77 -9.44
N ASN A 269 21.96 4.37 -10.61
CA ASN A 269 22.49 5.74 -10.75
C ASN A 269 21.45 6.72 -11.28
N ALA A 270 20.52 6.25 -12.12
CA ALA A 270 19.60 7.13 -12.83
C ALA A 270 18.18 6.55 -12.94
N ILE A 271 17.20 7.44 -12.87
CA ILE A 271 15.76 7.16 -13.00
C ILE A 271 15.11 8.18 -13.94
N ALA A 272 14.23 7.72 -14.81
CA ALA A 272 13.45 8.59 -15.70
C ALA A 272 12.04 8.03 -15.93
N TRP A 273 11.02 8.82 -15.56
CA TRP A 273 9.62 8.49 -15.83
C TRP A 273 9.28 8.65 -17.32
N ALA A 274 8.44 7.77 -17.85
CA ALA A 274 8.01 7.87 -19.23
C ALA A 274 7.05 9.06 -19.43
N PRO A 275 7.26 9.92 -20.44
CA PRO A 275 6.42 11.08 -20.66
C PRO A 275 5.08 10.74 -21.33
N HIS A 276 4.89 9.53 -21.85
CA HIS A 276 3.64 9.07 -22.51
C HIS A 276 2.82 8.09 -21.66
N SER A 277 3.34 7.62 -20.52
CA SER A 277 2.70 6.60 -19.70
C SER A 277 2.83 6.96 -18.22
N SER A 278 1.74 6.83 -17.48
CA SER A 278 1.73 7.03 -16.03
C SER A 278 2.31 5.85 -15.24
N CYS A 279 2.56 4.72 -15.89
CA CYS A 279 3.03 3.49 -15.23
C CYS A 279 4.38 2.98 -15.76
N HIS A 280 5.03 3.68 -16.69
CA HIS A 280 6.36 3.28 -17.16
C HIS A 280 7.45 4.14 -16.53
N ILE A 281 8.50 3.47 -16.06
CA ILE A 281 9.73 4.10 -15.57
C ILE A 281 10.92 3.35 -16.16
N CYS A 282 11.99 4.08 -16.45
CA CYS A 282 13.28 3.51 -16.81
C CYS A 282 14.30 3.78 -15.70
N THR A 283 15.13 2.79 -15.39
CA THR A 283 16.18 2.84 -14.37
C THR A 283 17.48 2.33 -14.96
N ALA A 284 18.62 2.87 -14.52
CA ALA A 284 19.92 2.42 -15.00
C ALA A 284 20.99 2.53 -13.91
N GLY A 285 22.03 1.69 -13.98
CA GLY A 285 23.05 1.61 -12.92
C GLY A 285 24.39 1.01 -13.35
N ASP A 286 25.19 0.67 -12.35
CA ASP A 286 26.56 0.15 -12.47
C ASP A 286 26.64 -1.26 -13.07
N ASP A 287 25.51 -1.97 -13.11
CA ASP A 287 25.43 -3.26 -13.79
C ASP A 287 25.44 -3.13 -15.33
N SER A 288 25.68 -1.92 -15.84
CA SER A 288 25.63 -1.58 -17.26
C SER A 288 24.26 -1.86 -17.89
N GLN A 289 23.19 -1.96 -17.08
CA GLN A 289 21.83 -2.19 -17.57
C GLN A 289 20.98 -0.94 -17.49
N ALA A 290 20.12 -0.76 -18.49
CA ALA A 290 18.97 0.12 -18.44
C ALA A 290 17.69 -0.74 -18.53
N LEU A 291 16.87 -0.71 -17.48
CA LEU A 291 15.67 -1.50 -17.32
C LEU A 291 14.44 -0.62 -17.49
N ILE A 292 13.43 -1.07 -18.24
CA ILE A 292 12.11 -0.42 -18.30
C ILE A 292 11.12 -1.30 -17.55
N TRP A 293 10.34 -0.66 -16.68
CA TRP A 293 9.39 -1.31 -15.79
C TRP A 293 7.97 -0.90 -16.16
N ASP A 294 7.03 -1.85 -16.10
CA ASP A 294 5.61 -1.55 -16.15
C ASP A 294 4.96 -1.72 -14.78
N LEU A 295 4.51 -0.61 -14.24
CA LEU A 295 3.92 -0.47 -12.93
C LEU A 295 2.39 -0.63 -12.96
N SER A 296 1.79 -0.99 -14.11
CA SER A 296 0.34 -1.21 -14.24
C SER A 296 -0.17 -2.35 -13.34
N SER A 297 0.67 -3.36 -13.09
CA SER A 297 0.39 -4.55 -12.29
C SER A 297 0.61 -4.37 -10.78
N MET A 298 0.96 -3.16 -10.31
CA MET A 298 1.15 -2.81 -8.88
C MET A 298 -0.03 -3.18 -7.96
N SER A 299 -1.20 -3.49 -8.51
CA SER A 299 -2.39 -3.89 -7.77
C SER A 299 -2.46 -5.39 -7.44
N GLN A 300 -1.49 -6.19 -7.90
CA GLN A 300 -1.42 -7.64 -7.66
C GLN A 300 -0.12 -7.99 -6.92
N PRO A 301 -0.16 -8.84 -5.88
CA PRO A 301 1.06 -9.34 -5.24
C PRO A 301 1.78 -10.27 -6.21
N VAL A 302 2.84 -9.78 -6.86
CA VAL A 302 3.71 -10.60 -7.71
C VAL A 302 4.72 -11.29 -6.80
N GLU A 303 4.54 -12.59 -6.60
CA GLU A 303 5.50 -13.46 -5.91
C GLU A 303 6.85 -13.37 -6.64
N GLY A 304 7.89 -12.83 -5.98
CA GLY A 304 9.24 -12.70 -6.55
C GLY A 304 9.66 -11.29 -7.00
N GLY A 305 8.83 -10.26 -6.80
CA GLY A 305 9.13 -8.88 -7.21
C GLY A 305 8.76 -8.59 -8.66
N LEU A 306 8.61 -7.30 -9.02
CA LEU A 306 8.22 -6.89 -10.37
C LEU A 306 9.39 -7.15 -11.34
N ASP A 307 9.12 -7.73 -12.51
CA ASP A 307 10.13 -7.93 -13.56
C ASP A 307 10.12 -6.78 -14.56
N PRO A 308 11.28 -6.32 -15.04
CA PRO A 308 11.33 -5.33 -16.10
C PRO A 308 10.74 -5.92 -17.38
N ILE A 309 9.95 -5.12 -18.08
CA ILE A 309 9.41 -5.48 -19.40
C ILE A 309 10.50 -5.50 -20.47
N LEU A 310 11.62 -4.83 -20.20
CA LEU A 310 12.68 -4.62 -21.18
C LEU A 310 14.01 -4.30 -20.50
N ALA A 311 15.09 -4.85 -21.05
CA ALA A 311 16.45 -4.64 -20.55
C ALA A 311 17.42 -4.35 -21.70
N TYR A 312 18.11 -3.23 -21.62
CA TYR A 312 19.20 -2.85 -22.51
C TYR A 312 20.54 -2.97 -21.78
N THR A 313 21.56 -3.50 -22.45
CA THR A 313 22.92 -3.61 -21.89
C THR A 313 23.85 -2.63 -22.60
N ALA A 314 24.33 -1.63 -21.86
CA ALA A 314 25.32 -0.66 -22.31
C ALA A 314 26.73 -1.27 -22.29
N GLY A 315 27.70 -0.54 -22.87
CA GLY A 315 29.10 -0.97 -22.89
C GLY A 315 29.87 -0.70 -21.60
N ALA A 316 29.29 0.04 -20.66
CA ALA A 316 29.83 0.39 -19.36
C ALA A 316 28.68 0.82 -18.43
N GLU A 317 29.03 1.19 -17.19
CA GLU A 317 28.14 1.73 -16.15
C GLU A 317 27.34 2.93 -16.69
N VAL A 318 26.01 2.89 -16.50
CA VAL A 318 25.12 3.93 -17.01
C VAL A 318 24.97 5.03 -15.98
N GLU A 319 25.54 6.18 -16.28
CA GLU A 319 25.60 7.35 -15.38
C GLU A 319 24.36 8.25 -15.50
N GLN A 320 23.86 8.40 -16.73
CA GLN A 320 22.74 9.28 -17.02
C GLN A 320 21.73 8.60 -17.93
N LEU A 321 20.46 8.85 -17.64
CA LEU A 321 19.30 8.33 -18.36
C LEU A 321 18.24 9.43 -18.47
N GLN A 322 17.78 9.72 -19.68
CA GLN A 322 16.75 10.75 -19.92
C GLN A 322 15.76 10.34 -21.00
N TRP A 323 14.47 10.41 -20.69
CA TRP A 323 13.39 10.22 -21.66
C TRP A 323 13.04 11.54 -22.35
N SER A 324 12.88 11.53 -23.67
CA SER A 324 12.48 12.74 -24.38
C SER A 324 10.99 13.05 -24.19
N SER A 325 10.68 14.20 -23.59
CA SER A 325 9.29 14.66 -23.38
C SER A 325 8.63 15.26 -24.63
N SER A 326 9.43 15.61 -25.63
CA SER A 326 8.95 16.05 -26.95
C SER A 326 8.78 14.88 -27.91
N GLN A 327 9.51 13.78 -27.68
CA GLN A 327 9.53 12.59 -28.53
C GLN A 327 9.49 11.32 -27.66
N PRO A 328 8.30 10.92 -27.18
CA PRO A 328 8.16 9.91 -26.14
C PRO A 328 8.63 8.50 -26.50
N ASP A 329 8.98 8.22 -27.76
CA ASP A 329 9.56 6.94 -28.18
C ASP A 329 11.10 6.93 -28.05
N TRP A 330 11.71 7.98 -27.53
CA TRP A 330 13.17 8.15 -27.53
C TRP A 330 13.74 8.27 -26.11
N VAL A 331 14.75 7.45 -25.84
CA VAL A 331 15.50 7.44 -24.58
C VAL A 331 16.98 7.69 -24.89
N ALA A 332 17.60 8.59 -24.14
CA ALA A 332 19.04 8.79 -24.17
C ALA A 332 19.67 8.15 -22.94
N ILE A 333 20.80 7.49 -23.15
CA ILE A 333 21.68 6.96 -22.11
C ILE A 333 23.10 7.48 -22.35
N ALA A 334 23.80 7.84 -21.28
CA ALA A 334 25.22 8.15 -21.33
C ALA A 334 25.99 7.24 -20.39
N PHE A 335 27.12 6.75 -20.89
CA PHE A 335 28.04 5.89 -20.16
C PHE A 335 29.46 6.16 -20.66
N SER A 336 30.40 6.41 -19.75
CA SER A 336 31.77 6.79 -20.10
C SER A 336 31.80 8.00 -21.07
N THR A 337 32.40 7.85 -22.24
CA THR A 337 32.47 8.89 -23.29
C THR A 337 31.33 8.81 -24.31
N LYS A 338 30.39 7.86 -24.18
CA LYS A 338 29.39 7.58 -25.20
C LYS A 338 28.02 8.10 -24.79
N LEU A 339 27.37 8.77 -25.74
CA LEU A 339 25.94 9.05 -25.72
C LEU A 339 25.26 8.09 -26.70
N GLN A 340 24.28 7.35 -26.24
CA GLN A 340 23.41 6.56 -27.11
C GLN A 340 21.98 7.03 -27.02
N ILE A 341 21.36 7.15 -28.20
CA ILE A 341 19.96 7.50 -28.36
C ILE A 341 19.25 6.26 -28.92
N LEU A 342 18.29 5.75 -28.16
CA LEU A 342 17.50 4.56 -28.45
C LEU A 342 16.10 4.96 -28.90
N ARG A 343 15.64 4.40 -30.03
CA ARG A 343 14.30 4.66 -30.59
C ARG A 343 13.39 3.44 -30.45
N GLY A 344 12.30 3.53 -29.70
CA GLY A 344 11.23 2.54 -29.67
C GLY A 344 10.46 2.45 -31.00
N ASN A 345 10.01 1.25 -31.38
CA ASN A 345 9.24 1.02 -32.60
C ASN A 345 7.82 1.61 -32.48
N GLY A 346 7.09 1.80 -33.59
CA GLY A 346 5.78 2.48 -33.64
C GLY A 346 4.62 1.87 -32.83
N LYS A 347 4.90 0.85 -31.99
CA LYS A 347 4.04 0.30 -30.93
C LYS A 347 4.61 0.55 -29.51
N GLY A 348 5.58 1.46 -29.37
CA GLY A 348 6.42 1.64 -28.17
C GLY A 348 7.64 0.71 -28.11
N PHE A 349 8.34 0.72 -26.98
CA PHE A 349 9.55 -0.09 -26.76
C PHE A 349 9.31 -1.62 -26.73
N ALA A 350 8.07 -2.09 -26.78
CA ALA A 350 7.70 -3.51 -26.63
C ALA A 350 8.23 -4.48 -27.72
N GLU A 351 8.66 -3.99 -28.89
CA GLU A 351 9.17 -4.81 -30.01
C GLU A 351 10.48 -4.25 -30.61
N PHE A 352 11.44 -3.80 -29.79
CA PHE A 352 12.73 -3.29 -30.28
C PHE A 352 13.76 -4.42 -30.46
N SER A 353 14.42 -4.46 -31.62
CA SER A 353 15.13 -5.64 -32.12
C SER A 353 16.55 -5.83 -31.55
N GLY A 354 17.10 -4.80 -30.90
CA GLY A 354 18.37 -4.86 -30.16
C GLY A 354 18.27 -5.35 -28.72
N LEU A 355 17.10 -5.82 -28.27
CA LEU A 355 16.83 -6.20 -26.89
C LEU A 355 16.61 -7.72 -26.75
N ARG A 356 17.05 -8.26 -25.61
CA ARG A 356 16.75 -9.65 -25.25
C ARG A 356 15.49 -9.68 -24.39
N ASN A 357 14.53 -10.50 -24.81
CA ASN A 357 13.33 -10.80 -24.02
C ASN A 357 13.76 -11.57 -22.74
N SER A 358 13.27 -11.19 -21.57
CA SER A 358 13.63 -11.75 -20.26
C SER A 358 13.28 -13.24 -20.08
N ALA A 359 12.58 -13.84 -21.05
CA ALA A 359 12.27 -15.27 -21.10
C ALA A 359 13.47 -16.19 -21.47
N ALA A 360 14.66 -15.63 -21.76
CA ALA A 360 15.82 -16.38 -22.25
C ALA A 360 17.00 -16.42 -21.26
N PHE A 361 16.74 -16.83 -20.02
CA PHE A 361 17.79 -17.44 -19.17
C PHE A 361 17.55 -18.96 -19.15
N LEU A 362 18.36 -19.71 -19.92
CA LEU A 362 18.36 -21.17 -20.03
C LEU A 362 19.40 -21.81 -19.07
N PRO A 363 19.35 -23.13 -18.82
CA PRO A 363 19.36 -23.69 -17.47
C PRO A 363 20.54 -24.64 -17.22
N PHE A 364 21.11 -24.67 -16.01
CA PHE A 364 21.97 -25.76 -15.52
C PHE A 364 21.99 -25.68 -13.98
N ALA A 365 21.91 -26.74 -13.17
CA ALA A 365 21.84 -28.17 -13.44
C ALA A 365 21.20 -28.88 -12.23
N LYS A 366 20.15 -29.66 -12.48
CA LYS A 366 19.80 -30.84 -11.68
C LYS A 366 20.73 -31.98 -12.11
N LYS A 367 21.34 -32.67 -11.15
CA LYS A 367 21.83 -34.07 -11.18
C LYS A 367 22.45 -34.34 -9.80
N THR A 368 22.20 -35.42 -9.07
CA THR A 368 21.80 -36.82 -9.31
C THR A 368 21.45 -37.40 -7.92
N SER A 369 20.76 -38.52 -7.68
CA SER A 369 20.14 -39.60 -8.46
C SER A 369 19.39 -40.47 -7.45
N ASP A 370 18.29 -41.09 -7.90
CA ASP A 370 17.76 -42.44 -7.60
C ASP A 370 18.39 -43.19 -6.41
N ASP A 371 17.65 -43.86 -5.52
CA ASP A 371 16.83 -45.04 -5.85
C ASP A 371 16.37 -45.66 -4.51
N PHE A 372 15.07 -45.93 -4.33
CA PHE A 372 14.54 -47.17 -3.75
C PHE A 372 12.99 -47.18 -3.77
N LEU A 373 12.44 -48.01 -4.66
CA LEU A 373 11.14 -48.71 -4.58
C LEU A 373 9.81 -47.96 -4.83
N SER A 374 9.54 -47.80 -6.12
CA SER A 374 8.36 -48.20 -6.91
C SER A 374 7.14 -48.95 -6.29
N VAL A 375 6.01 -48.80 -7.01
CA VAL A 375 4.82 -49.70 -7.20
C VAL A 375 3.59 -49.30 -6.35
N VAL A 376 2.42 -48.86 -6.86
CA VAL A 376 1.66 -49.13 -8.10
C VAL A 376 0.89 -47.87 -8.53
N ALA A 377 0.91 -47.55 -9.83
CA ALA A 377 -0.12 -46.76 -10.51
C ALA A 377 -1.05 -47.71 -11.27
N PHE A 378 -2.35 -47.40 -11.40
CA PHE A 378 -3.04 -47.73 -12.64
C PHE A 378 -4.21 -46.78 -12.95
N GLN A 379 -4.28 -46.44 -14.22
CA GLN A 379 -5.13 -45.45 -14.85
C GLN A 379 -6.21 -46.16 -15.69
N THR A 380 -7.28 -45.42 -15.99
CA THR A 380 -8.16 -45.51 -17.18
C THR A 380 -9.45 -46.35 -17.20
N SER A 381 -10.49 -45.65 -17.70
CA SER A 381 -11.45 -46.05 -18.74
C SER A 381 -12.93 -46.12 -18.36
N SER A 382 -13.73 -45.49 -19.21
CA SER A 382 -15.19 -45.45 -19.25
C SER A 382 -15.73 -46.62 -20.08
N ALA A 383 -16.70 -47.39 -19.55
CA ALA A 383 -17.82 -48.00 -20.30
C ALA A 383 -18.78 -48.80 -19.38
N MET A 384 -20.07 -48.49 -19.53
CA MET A 384 -21.32 -49.24 -19.31
C MET A 384 -21.33 -50.62 -18.59
N GLY A 385 -22.31 -50.80 -17.68
CA GLY A 385 -22.91 -52.13 -17.42
C GLY A 385 -23.57 -52.38 -16.05
N SER A 386 -24.86 -52.04 -15.93
CA SER A 386 -25.93 -52.69 -15.14
C SER A 386 -25.79 -53.09 -13.65
N SER A 387 -26.74 -52.55 -12.88
CA SER A 387 -27.53 -53.17 -11.79
C SER A 387 -26.88 -53.58 -10.46
N SER A 388 -27.15 -52.80 -9.42
CA SER A 388 -28.02 -53.23 -8.30
C SER A 388 -28.26 -52.05 -7.37
N GLY A 389 -29.53 -51.72 -7.13
CA GLY A 389 -29.95 -50.58 -6.33
C GLY A 389 -29.48 -50.64 -4.87
N GLY A 390 -29.13 -49.47 -4.36
CA GLY A 390 -28.87 -49.23 -2.95
C GLY A 390 -28.98 -47.73 -2.72
N TYR A 391 -30.19 -47.26 -2.41
CA TYR A 391 -30.42 -45.92 -1.88
C TYR A 391 -29.49 -45.70 -0.67
N ARG A 392 -28.49 -44.83 -0.82
CA ARG A 392 -27.85 -44.18 0.32
C ARG A 392 -28.49 -42.82 0.48
N ASN A 393 -29.51 -42.78 1.33
CA ASN A 393 -29.98 -41.55 1.97
C ASN A 393 -28.76 -40.86 2.58
N GLY A 394 -28.28 -39.79 1.94
CA GLY A 394 -27.46 -38.82 2.63
C GLY A 394 -28.31 -38.27 3.77
N VAL A 395 -27.84 -38.45 5.00
CA VAL A 395 -28.42 -37.77 6.15
C VAL A 395 -28.19 -36.28 5.89
N VAL A 396 -29.22 -35.59 5.38
CA VAL A 396 -29.22 -34.13 5.30
C VAL A 396 -29.42 -33.66 6.74
N GLU A 397 -28.33 -33.40 7.42
CA GLU A 397 -28.38 -32.74 8.73
C GLU A 397 -29.06 -31.38 8.51
N ALA A 398 -30.19 -31.16 9.17
CA ALA A 398 -31.00 -29.96 8.96
C ALA A 398 -30.24 -28.74 9.47
N LYS A 399 -29.78 -27.89 8.54
CA LYS A 399 -29.07 -26.66 8.88
C LYS A 399 -30.02 -25.58 9.40
N LEU A 400 -29.56 -24.83 10.40
CA LEU A 400 -30.30 -23.74 11.02
C LEU A 400 -30.37 -22.54 10.07
N LYS A 401 -31.57 -22.01 9.78
CA LYS A 401 -31.71 -20.88 8.86
C LYS A 401 -31.39 -19.55 9.52
N VAL A 402 -30.39 -18.86 9.01
CA VAL A 402 -29.86 -17.62 9.59
C VAL A 402 -30.15 -16.41 8.70
N ALA A 403 -30.57 -15.30 9.32
CA ALA A 403 -30.59 -13.99 8.69
C ALA A 403 -29.63 -13.02 9.37
N ILE A 404 -28.99 -12.14 8.59
CA ILE A 404 -28.12 -11.08 9.10
C ILE A 404 -28.90 -9.76 9.06
N ASN A 405 -29.17 -9.17 10.22
CA ASN A 405 -29.79 -7.84 10.31
C ASN A 405 -28.72 -6.77 10.50
N GLY A 406 -28.57 -5.87 9.51
CA GLY A 406 -27.53 -4.86 9.51
C GLY A 406 -26.24 -5.37 8.87
N PHE A 407 -26.12 -5.22 7.56
CA PHE A 407 -24.96 -5.65 6.79
C PHE A 407 -23.79 -4.64 6.80
N GLY A 408 -23.54 -4.09 7.98
CA GLY A 408 -22.40 -3.23 8.29
C GLY A 408 -21.10 -4.04 8.45
N ARG A 409 -20.14 -3.50 9.19
CA ARG A 409 -18.83 -4.15 9.38
C ARG A 409 -18.93 -5.57 9.94
N ILE A 410 -19.62 -5.74 11.08
CA ILE A 410 -19.74 -7.06 11.73
C ILE A 410 -20.61 -8.02 10.92
N GLY A 411 -21.71 -7.54 10.31
CA GLY A 411 -22.57 -8.39 9.48
C GLY A 411 -21.85 -8.96 8.25
N ARG A 412 -21.03 -8.16 7.57
CA ARG A 412 -20.20 -8.64 6.44
C ARG A 412 -19.12 -9.62 6.90
N ASN A 413 -18.46 -9.33 8.02
CA ASN A 413 -17.43 -10.21 8.56
C ASN A 413 -18.02 -11.52 9.06
N PHE A 414 -19.21 -11.53 9.66
CA PHE A 414 -19.93 -12.76 10.01
C PHE A 414 -20.11 -13.66 8.78
N LEU A 415 -20.55 -13.08 7.65
CA LEU A 415 -20.71 -13.84 6.41
C LEU A 415 -19.37 -14.38 5.88
N ARG A 416 -18.30 -13.56 5.91
CA ARG A 416 -16.96 -13.99 5.50
C ARG A 416 -16.42 -15.14 6.37
N CYS A 417 -16.53 -15.01 7.70
CA CYS A 417 -16.11 -16.04 8.65
C CYS A 417 -16.92 -17.33 8.49
N TRP A 418 -18.25 -17.23 8.36
CA TRP A 418 -19.12 -18.38 8.12
C TRP A 418 -18.79 -19.07 6.79
N HIS A 419 -18.57 -18.32 5.72
CA HIS A 419 -18.19 -18.86 4.40
C HIS A 419 -16.88 -19.66 4.44
N GLY A 420 -15.92 -19.23 5.26
CA GLY A 420 -14.66 -19.96 5.44
C GLY A 420 -14.79 -21.32 6.15
N ARG A 421 -15.96 -21.65 6.72
CA ARG A 421 -16.18 -22.90 7.47
C ARG A 421 -16.85 -23.96 6.60
N LYS A 422 -16.20 -25.12 6.48
CA LYS A 422 -16.74 -26.25 5.69
C LYS A 422 -17.95 -26.93 6.35
N ASP A 423 -17.92 -27.05 7.68
CA ASP A 423 -18.86 -27.87 8.46
C ASP A 423 -19.71 -27.05 9.44
N SER A 424 -20.15 -25.84 9.06
CA SER A 424 -21.07 -25.08 9.91
C SER A 424 -22.51 -25.63 9.83
N PRO A 425 -23.20 -25.81 10.98
CA PRO A 425 -24.63 -26.15 11.06
C PRO A 425 -25.55 -25.00 10.62
N LEU A 426 -24.99 -23.83 10.29
CA LEU A 426 -25.74 -22.65 9.88
C LEU A 426 -25.95 -22.63 8.36
N ASP A 427 -27.12 -22.19 7.95
CA ASP A 427 -27.48 -21.90 6.57
C ASP A 427 -27.90 -20.43 6.47
N VAL A 428 -27.01 -19.55 6.01
CA VAL A 428 -27.35 -18.15 5.82
C VAL A 428 -28.30 -18.02 4.63
N ILE A 429 -29.49 -17.47 4.87
CA ILE A 429 -30.57 -17.34 3.88
C ILE A 429 -30.76 -15.90 3.44
N ALA A 430 -30.69 -14.96 4.38
CA ALA A 430 -31.11 -13.58 4.12
C ALA A 430 -30.20 -12.53 4.79
N ILE A 431 -30.15 -11.36 4.17
CA ILE A 431 -29.44 -10.18 4.63
C ILE A 431 -30.41 -9.00 4.60
N ASN A 432 -30.56 -8.28 5.70
CA ASN A 432 -31.24 -6.99 5.71
C ASN A 432 -30.21 -5.85 5.59
N ASP A 433 -30.25 -5.13 4.47
CA ASP A 433 -29.41 -3.97 4.20
C ASP A 433 -30.20 -2.87 3.49
N THR A 434 -30.22 -1.68 4.08
CA THR A 434 -30.87 -0.50 3.51
C THR A 434 -30.19 0.03 2.24
N GLY A 435 -28.92 -0.31 2.02
CA GLY A 435 -28.14 0.06 0.81
C GLY A 435 -28.51 -0.78 -0.43
N GLY A 436 -29.26 -1.86 -0.26
CA GLY A 436 -29.70 -2.76 -1.33
C GLY A 436 -28.59 -3.66 -1.88
N VAL A 437 -28.97 -4.55 -2.81
CA VAL A 437 -28.12 -5.65 -3.29
C VAL A 437 -26.78 -5.20 -3.88
N LYS A 438 -26.77 -4.09 -4.62
CA LYS A 438 -25.57 -3.59 -5.30
C LYS A 438 -24.51 -3.14 -4.29
N GLN A 439 -24.91 -2.35 -3.30
CA GLN A 439 -23.99 -1.86 -2.27
C GLN A 439 -23.53 -3.01 -1.37
N ALA A 440 -24.46 -3.87 -0.93
CA ALA A 440 -24.14 -5.05 -0.14
C ALA A 440 -23.11 -5.95 -0.84
N SER A 441 -23.30 -6.25 -2.14
CA SER A 441 -22.38 -7.08 -2.93
C SER A 441 -21.01 -6.43 -3.08
N HIS A 442 -20.98 -5.12 -3.39
CA HIS A 442 -19.72 -4.40 -3.57
C HIS A 442 -18.91 -4.33 -2.26
N LEU A 443 -19.56 -3.97 -1.15
CA LEU A 443 -18.92 -3.85 0.17
C LEU A 443 -18.58 -5.20 0.79
N LEU A 444 -19.24 -6.29 0.37
CA LEU A 444 -18.81 -7.64 0.73
C LEU A 444 -17.56 -8.06 -0.05
N LYS A 445 -17.48 -7.74 -1.36
CA LYS A 445 -16.33 -8.11 -2.20
C LYS A 445 -15.08 -7.30 -1.87
N TYR A 446 -15.19 -6.01 -1.60
CA TYR A 446 -14.05 -5.10 -1.38
C TYR A 446 -14.07 -4.52 0.04
N ASP A 447 -13.02 -4.75 0.82
CA ASP A 447 -12.86 -4.18 2.16
C ASP A 447 -11.47 -3.58 2.35
N SER A 448 -11.40 -2.33 2.84
CA SER A 448 -10.13 -1.60 3.00
C SER A 448 -9.23 -2.18 4.09
N THR A 449 -9.79 -2.88 5.08
CA THR A 449 -9.03 -3.50 6.17
C THR A 449 -8.60 -4.90 5.74
N LEU A 450 -9.58 -5.72 5.35
CA LEU A 450 -9.42 -7.16 5.16
C LEU A 450 -9.04 -7.55 3.73
N GLY A 451 -8.98 -6.59 2.80
CA GLY A 451 -8.71 -6.84 1.39
C GLY A 451 -9.93 -7.33 0.61
N ILE A 452 -9.65 -7.86 -0.59
CA ILE A 452 -10.66 -8.42 -1.49
C ILE A 452 -11.08 -9.79 -0.96
N PHE A 453 -12.39 -10.01 -0.83
CA PHE A 453 -12.91 -11.29 -0.40
C PHE A 453 -12.71 -12.35 -1.49
N ASP A 454 -12.05 -13.45 -1.14
CA ASP A 454 -11.77 -14.59 -2.03
C ASP A 454 -13.00 -15.49 -2.19
N ALA A 455 -14.05 -14.91 -2.75
CA ALA A 455 -15.27 -15.58 -3.19
C ALA A 455 -15.83 -14.86 -4.42
N ASP A 456 -16.52 -15.58 -5.29
CA ASP A 456 -17.25 -15.01 -6.42
C ASP A 456 -18.55 -14.35 -5.92
N VAL A 457 -18.46 -13.05 -5.63
CA VAL A 457 -19.58 -12.25 -5.13
C VAL A 457 -20.23 -11.48 -6.28
N LYS A 458 -21.50 -11.77 -6.58
CA LYS A 458 -22.24 -11.15 -7.68
C LYS A 458 -23.67 -10.79 -7.27
N PRO A 459 -24.17 -9.60 -7.63
CA PRO A 459 -25.61 -9.34 -7.56
C PRO A 459 -26.33 -10.19 -8.63
N VAL A 460 -27.47 -10.76 -8.26
CA VAL A 460 -28.37 -11.53 -9.12
C VAL A 460 -29.74 -10.85 -9.07
N GLY A 461 -30.06 -10.09 -10.12
CA GLY A 461 -31.26 -9.24 -10.12
C GLY A 461 -31.17 -8.13 -9.07
N ASP A 462 -32.32 -7.72 -8.53
CA ASP A 462 -32.44 -6.55 -7.66
C ASP A 462 -32.42 -6.86 -6.16
N ASP A 463 -32.52 -8.14 -5.78
CA ASP A 463 -32.73 -8.54 -4.39
C ASP A 463 -32.05 -9.86 -3.98
N VAL A 464 -31.06 -10.33 -4.75
CA VAL A 464 -30.27 -11.53 -4.42
C VAL A 464 -28.78 -11.26 -4.60
N ILE A 465 -27.98 -11.66 -3.62
CA ILE A 465 -26.52 -11.73 -3.71
C ILE A 465 -26.11 -13.20 -3.86
N SER A 466 -25.26 -13.49 -4.84
CA SER A 466 -24.59 -14.78 -5.00
C SER A 466 -23.19 -14.71 -4.41
N VAL A 467 -22.82 -15.71 -3.61
CA VAL A 467 -21.46 -15.91 -3.07
C VAL A 467 -21.07 -17.36 -3.37
N ASP A 468 -20.12 -17.57 -4.28
CA ASP A 468 -19.72 -18.90 -4.78
C ASP A 468 -20.92 -19.77 -5.21
N GLY A 469 -21.88 -19.14 -5.90
CA GLY A 469 -23.11 -19.78 -6.36
C GLY A 469 -24.21 -19.91 -5.31
N LYS A 470 -23.92 -19.73 -4.01
CA LYS A 470 -24.96 -19.67 -2.97
C LYS A 470 -25.76 -18.39 -3.08
N LEU A 471 -27.08 -18.51 -3.17
CA LEU A 471 -28.00 -17.38 -3.28
C LEU A 471 -28.49 -16.95 -1.90
N LEU A 472 -28.29 -15.68 -1.55
CA LEU A 472 -28.77 -15.05 -0.32
C LEU A 472 -29.75 -13.92 -0.68
N LYS A 473 -30.92 -13.91 -0.05
CA LYS A 473 -31.92 -12.87 -0.29
C LYS A 473 -31.50 -11.57 0.40
N VAL A 474 -31.54 -10.45 -0.32
CA VAL A 474 -31.35 -9.12 0.25
C VAL A 474 -32.70 -8.46 0.43
N VAL A 475 -33.06 -8.18 1.68
CA VAL A 475 -34.24 -7.40 2.05
C VAL A 475 -33.81 -6.02 2.54
N SER A 476 -34.73 -5.06 2.53
CA SER A 476 -34.44 -3.68 2.93
C SER A 476 -35.60 -3.10 3.74
N ASN A 477 -35.50 -3.18 5.07
CA ASN A 477 -36.41 -2.48 5.96
C ASN A 477 -35.70 -1.98 7.22
N ARG A 478 -35.99 -0.74 7.62
CA ARG A 478 -35.46 -0.14 8.87
C ARG A 478 -36.20 -0.60 10.12
N ASN A 479 -37.45 -1.03 9.98
CA ASN A 479 -38.24 -1.54 11.09
C ASN A 479 -38.20 -3.08 11.11
N PRO A 480 -37.58 -3.71 12.13
CA PRO A 480 -37.49 -5.16 12.23
C PRO A 480 -38.81 -5.93 12.10
N VAL A 481 -39.92 -5.37 12.59
CA VAL A 481 -41.25 -6.03 12.56
C VAL A 481 -41.75 -6.28 11.13
N ASN A 482 -41.32 -5.46 10.18
CA ASN A 482 -41.74 -5.54 8.78
C ASN A 482 -40.88 -6.50 7.95
N LEU A 483 -39.86 -7.13 8.55
CA LEU A 483 -38.98 -8.04 7.84
C LEU A 483 -39.68 -9.39 7.62
N PRO A 484 -39.51 -10.04 6.48
CA PRO A 484 -40.26 -11.25 6.10
C PRO A 484 -39.69 -12.53 6.76
N TRP A 485 -39.30 -12.48 8.03
CA TRP A 485 -38.63 -13.60 8.73
C TRP A 485 -39.52 -14.83 8.81
N LYS A 486 -40.81 -14.66 9.10
CA LYS A 486 -41.80 -15.74 9.10
C LYS A 486 -41.91 -16.43 7.74
N GLU A 487 -42.00 -15.65 6.67
CA GLU A 487 -42.17 -16.15 5.30
C GLU A 487 -40.92 -16.91 4.82
N MET A 488 -39.74 -16.44 5.22
CA MET A 488 -38.46 -17.07 4.89
C MET A 488 -38.11 -18.24 5.82
N GLY A 489 -38.86 -18.43 6.90
CA GLY A 489 -38.61 -19.44 7.92
C GLY A 489 -37.26 -19.24 8.62
N ILE A 490 -36.92 -18.00 8.96
CA ILE A 490 -35.67 -17.68 9.66
C ILE A 490 -35.74 -18.20 11.09
N ASP A 491 -34.74 -18.97 11.49
CA ASP A 491 -34.63 -19.49 12.84
C ASP A 491 -33.85 -18.52 13.74
N LEU A 492 -32.67 -18.09 13.31
CA LEU A 492 -31.77 -17.21 14.08
C LEU A 492 -31.47 -15.92 13.32
N VAL A 493 -31.61 -14.78 14.00
CA VAL A 493 -31.17 -13.47 13.49
C VAL A 493 -29.86 -13.05 14.15
N ILE A 494 -28.87 -12.70 13.34
CA ILE A 494 -27.65 -12.02 13.78
C ILE A 494 -27.92 -10.52 13.76
N GLU A 495 -28.09 -9.91 14.93
CA GLU A 495 -28.40 -8.50 15.09
C GLU A 495 -27.11 -7.66 15.15
N GLY A 496 -26.73 -7.14 13.97
CA GLY A 496 -25.49 -6.40 13.71
C GLY A 496 -25.66 -4.90 13.48
N THR A 497 -26.84 -4.32 13.73
CA THR A 497 -27.08 -2.87 13.56
C THR A 497 -26.49 -2.04 14.70
N GLY A 498 -26.35 -2.63 15.88
CA GLY A 498 -25.96 -1.92 17.11
C GLY A 498 -27.04 -1.01 17.71
N VAL A 499 -28.24 -0.98 17.12
CA VAL A 499 -29.38 -0.17 17.59
C VAL A 499 -30.28 -0.98 18.52
N PHE A 500 -30.61 -2.21 18.12
CA PHE A 500 -31.55 -3.09 18.81
C PHE A 500 -30.83 -3.98 19.84
N VAL A 501 -30.36 -3.36 20.91
CA VAL A 501 -29.50 -4.01 21.93
C VAL A 501 -30.22 -4.32 23.25
N ASP A 502 -31.54 -4.13 23.32
CA ASP A 502 -32.40 -4.47 24.45
C ASP A 502 -33.49 -5.47 24.05
N ARG A 503 -34.19 -6.04 25.04
CA ARG A 503 -35.17 -7.11 24.85
C ARG A 503 -36.34 -6.67 23.98
N GLU A 504 -36.80 -5.42 24.12
CA GLU A 504 -37.87 -4.84 23.30
C GLU A 504 -37.40 -4.65 21.84
N GLY A 505 -36.24 -4.02 21.63
CA GLY A 505 -35.70 -3.75 20.31
C GLY A 505 -35.41 -5.02 19.52
N ALA A 506 -34.64 -5.94 20.10
CA ALA A 506 -34.31 -7.21 19.47
C ALA A 506 -35.53 -8.14 19.35
N GLY A 507 -36.48 -8.06 20.29
CA GLY A 507 -37.74 -8.82 20.29
C GLY A 507 -38.61 -8.58 19.05
N LYS A 508 -38.47 -7.43 18.39
CA LYS A 508 -39.16 -7.13 17.13
C LYS A 508 -38.83 -8.10 16.00
N HIS A 509 -37.65 -8.74 16.01
CA HIS A 509 -37.34 -9.81 15.07
C HIS A 509 -38.13 -11.09 15.35
N ILE A 510 -38.42 -11.36 16.63
CA ILE A 510 -39.25 -12.49 17.03
C ILE A 510 -40.71 -12.23 16.62
N GLU A 511 -41.19 -11.00 16.80
CA GLU A 511 -42.51 -10.58 16.30
C GLU A 511 -42.63 -10.75 14.77
N ALA A 512 -41.57 -10.45 14.02
CA ALA A 512 -41.47 -10.68 12.58
C ALA A 512 -41.42 -12.17 12.18
N GLY A 513 -41.24 -13.07 13.16
CA GLY A 513 -41.31 -14.52 12.99
C GLY A 513 -39.98 -15.28 13.11
N ALA A 514 -38.87 -14.62 13.46
CA ALA A 514 -37.66 -15.33 13.84
C ALA A 514 -37.85 -16.03 15.20
N LYS A 515 -37.11 -17.11 15.47
CA LYS A 515 -37.22 -17.82 16.75
C LYS A 515 -36.25 -17.30 17.81
N LYS A 516 -35.03 -16.95 17.40
CA LYS A 516 -33.98 -16.43 18.28
C LYS A 516 -33.22 -15.26 17.67
N VAL A 517 -32.57 -14.48 18.54
CA VAL A 517 -31.73 -13.34 18.18
C VAL A 517 -30.39 -13.39 18.91
N LEU A 518 -29.29 -13.25 18.16
CA LEU A 518 -27.93 -13.10 18.66
C LEU A 518 -27.47 -11.66 18.44
N ILE A 519 -27.29 -10.90 19.51
CA ILE A 519 -26.84 -9.51 19.47
C ILE A 519 -25.31 -9.46 19.40
N THR A 520 -24.77 -8.74 18.42
CA THR A 520 -23.31 -8.57 18.23
C THR A 520 -22.76 -7.31 18.91
N ALA A 521 -23.29 -7.01 20.10
CA ALA A 521 -22.91 -5.90 20.96
C ALA A 521 -23.34 -6.21 22.41
N PRO A 522 -22.85 -5.47 23.43
CA PRO A 522 -23.32 -5.62 24.80
C PRO A 522 -24.84 -5.43 24.90
N GLY A 523 -25.54 -6.47 25.37
CA GLY A 523 -26.96 -6.39 25.67
C GLY A 523 -27.24 -5.42 26.82
N LYS A 524 -28.39 -4.74 26.76
CA LYS A 524 -28.91 -3.89 27.85
C LYS A 524 -29.94 -4.65 28.67
N GLY A 525 -29.96 -4.36 29.97
CA GLY A 525 -30.92 -4.98 30.89
C GLY A 525 -30.50 -6.40 31.27
N ASP A 526 -31.43 -7.33 31.17
CA ASP A 526 -31.33 -8.71 31.65
C ASP A 526 -30.98 -9.71 30.53
N ILE A 527 -30.40 -9.25 29.42
CA ILE A 527 -30.02 -10.12 28.30
C ILE A 527 -28.81 -10.98 28.70
N PRO A 528 -28.93 -12.32 28.66
CA PRO A 528 -27.81 -13.22 28.93
C PRO A 528 -26.64 -12.95 27.99
N THR A 529 -25.44 -12.85 28.56
CA THR A 529 -24.20 -12.56 27.83
C THR A 529 -23.29 -13.78 27.87
N TYR A 530 -22.81 -14.20 26.71
CA TYR A 530 -21.94 -15.35 26.56
C TYR A 530 -20.65 -14.96 25.84
N VAL A 531 -19.53 -15.51 26.31
CA VAL A 531 -18.21 -15.39 25.68
C VAL A 531 -17.66 -16.80 25.49
N VAL A 532 -17.36 -17.15 24.24
CA VAL A 532 -16.85 -18.48 23.86
C VAL A 532 -15.48 -18.72 24.50
N GLY A 533 -15.27 -19.93 25.04
CA GLY A 533 -14.11 -20.29 25.87
C GLY A 533 -14.20 -19.85 27.34
N VAL A 534 -15.17 -18.99 27.70
CA VAL A 534 -15.33 -18.49 29.06
C VAL A 534 -16.54 -19.11 29.76
N ASN A 535 -17.76 -18.81 29.29
CA ASN A 535 -19.03 -19.26 29.87
C ASN A 535 -20.07 -19.73 28.82
N ALA A 536 -19.69 -19.87 27.55
CA ALA A 536 -20.64 -20.28 26.51
C ALA A 536 -21.16 -21.73 26.68
N ASP A 537 -20.46 -22.54 27.46
CA ASP A 537 -20.90 -23.87 27.93
C ASP A 537 -22.13 -23.80 28.84
N THR A 538 -22.38 -22.67 29.50
CA THR A 538 -23.59 -22.43 30.30
C THR A 538 -24.72 -21.80 29.47
N TYR A 539 -24.67 -21.90 28.15
CA TYR A 539 -25.71 -21.40 27.27
C TYR A 539 -27.07 -22.03 27.62
N ASN A 540 -28.10 -21.20 27.80
CA ASN A 540 -29.47 -21.65 28.02
C ASN A 540 -30.25 -21.66 26.69
N PRO A 541 -30.64 -22.83 26.13
CA PRO A 541 -31.38 -22.91 24.89
C PRO A 541 -32.77 -22.28 24.92
N ASP A 542 -33.33 -22.05 26.11
CA ASP A 542 -34.67 -21.49 26.25
C ASP A 542 -34.65 -19.95 26.18
N GLU A 543 -33.47 -19.33 26.21
CA GLU A 543 -33.32 -17.88 26.05
C GLU A 543 -33.44 -17.47 24.57
N PRO A 544 -34.44 -16.65 24.22
CA PRO A 544 -34.69 -16.29 22.82
C PRO A 544 -33.77 -15.18 22.33
N ILE A 545 -33.19 -14.38 23.23
CA ILE A 545 -32.35 -13.23 22.90
C ILE A 545 -31.10 -13.29 23.77
N ILE A 546 -29.93 -13.36 23.13
CA ILE A 546 -28.64 -13.44 23.81
C ILE A 546 -27.64 -12.46 23.22
N SER A 547 -26.57 -12.15 23.95
CA SER A 547 -25.50 -11.23 23.52
C SER A 547 -24.16 -11.93 23.48
N ASN A 548 -23.39 -11.68 22.41
CA ASN A 548 -21.98 -12.08 22.30
C ASN A 548 -21.01 -11.06 22.95
N ALA A 549 -21.50 -10.22 23.88
CA ALA A 549 -20.74 -9.15 24.51
C ALA A 549 -20.11 -8.15 23.51
N SER A 550 -18.99 -7.52 23.91
CA SER A 550 -18.17 -6.65 23.04
C SER A 550 -16.88 -7.34 22.61
N CYS A 551 -16.21 -6.81 21.58
CA CYS A 551 -14.88 -7.25 21.17
C CYS A 551 -13.84 -7.15 22.31
N THR A 552 -13.81 -6.03 23.06
CA THR A 552 -12.92 -5.90 24.22
C THR A 552 -13.24 -6.90 25.32
N THR A 553 -14.52 -7.23 25.56
CA THR A 553 -14.89 -8.29 26.54
C THR A 553 -14.43 -9.67 26.07
N ASN A 554 -14.57 -9.98 24.77
CA ASN A 554 -14.09 -11.23 24.19
C ASN A 554 -12.56 -11.36 24.24
N CYS A 555 -11.82 -10.25 24.13
CA CYS A 555 -10.38 -10.26 24.34
C CYS A 555 -10.01 -10.40 25.82
N LEU A 556 -10.63 -9.59 26.69
CA LEU A 556 -10.26 -9.52 28.11
C LEU A 556 -10.61 -10.79 28.91
N ALA A 557 -11.81 -11.35 28.69
CA ALA A 557 -12.32 -12.42 29.54
C ALA A 557 -11.51 -13.73 29.49
N PRO A 558 -11.01 -14.22 28.33
CA PRO A 558 -10.20 -15.43 28.27
C PRO A 558 -8.93 -15.38 29.11
N PHE A 559 -8.08 -14.35 28.97
CA PHE A 559 -6.84 -14.29 29.74
C PHE A 559 -7.08 -13.87 31.20
N VAL A 560 -8.14 -13.12 31.50
CA VAL A 560 -8.57 -12.88 32.88
C VAL A 560 -9.04 -14.16 33.58
N LYS A 561 -9.73 -15.06 32.87
CA LYS A 561 -10.09 -16.39 33.39
C LYS A 561 -8.85 -17.16 33.82
N VAL A 562 -7.80 -17.17 32.99
CA VAL A 562 -6.51 -17.82 33.31
C VAL A 562 -5.87 -17.16 34.55
N LEU A 563 -5.80 -15.83 34.58
CA LEU A 563 -5.22 -15.10 35.72
C LEU A 563 -5.97 -15.35 37.03
N ASP A 564 -7.31 -15.32 37.03
CA ASP A 564 -8.11 -15.56 38.23
C ASP A 564 -8.00 -17.01 38.70
N GLN A 565 -8.03 -17.99 37.79
CA GLN A 565 -7.96 -19.41 38.15
C GLN A 565 -6.57 -19.81 38.65
N LYS A 566 -5.49 -19.31 38.04
CA LYS A 566 -4.11 -19.73 38.37
C LYS A 566 -3.45 -18.87 39.45
N PHE A 567 -3.81 -17.58 39.52
CA PHE A 567 -3.13 -16.62 40.41
C PHE A 567 -4.08 -15.88 41.38
N GLY A 568 -5.39 -15.90 41.14
CA GLY A 568 -6.41 -15.30 41.99
C GLY A 568 -6.41 -13.77 41.94
N ILE A 569 -7.36 -13.15 41.24
CA ILE A 569 -7.39 -11.69 41.11
C ILE A 569 -8.03 -11.06 42.35
N ILE A 570 -7.34 -10.10 42.97
CA ILE A 570 -7.86 -9.25 44.05
C ILE A 570 -8.64 -8.08 43.46
N LYS A 571 -7.98 -7.29 42.62
CA LYS A 571 -8.52 -6.11 41.93
C LYS A 571 -7.60 -5.68 40.79
N GLY A 572 -8.10 -4.92 39.85
CA GLY A 572 -7.29 -4.37 38.78
C GLY A 572 -7.98 -3.33 37.93
N THR A 573 -7.21 -2.74 37.03
CA THR A 573 -7.70 -1.79 36.05
C THR A 573 -7.19 -2.17 34.67
N MET A 574 -8.00 -1.91 33.65
CA MET A 574 -7.60 -2.07 32.26
C MET A 574 -7.69 -0.76 31.49
N THR A 575 -6.79 -0.60 30.52
CA THR A 575 -6.89 0.40 29.46
C THR A 575 -6.90 -0.33 28.13
N THR A 576 -7.83 -0.01 27.24
CA THR A 576 -7.76 -0.53 25.86
C THR A 576 -7.39 0.59 24.93
N THR A 577 -6.27 0.44 24.24
CA THR A 577 -5.93 1.29 23.10
C THR A 577 -6.61 0.68 21.90
N HIS A 578 -7.68 1.33 21.45
CA HIS A 578 -8.65 0.72 20.57
C HIS A 578 -8.71 1.50 19.26
N SER A 579 -8.70 0.78 18.14
CA SER A 579 -8.98 1.37 16.82
C SER A 579 -10.28 2.17 16.81
N TYR A 580 -10.35 3.19 15.97
CA TYR A 580 -11.60 3.91 15.79
C TYR A 580 -12.66 3.00 15.15
N THR A 581 -13.93 3.35 15.37
CA THR A 581 -15.08 2.57 14.83
C THR A 581 -16.05 3.49 14.12
N GLY A 582 -17.06 2.92 13.45
CA GLY A 582 -18.10 3.69 12.76
C GLY A 582 -18.96 4.61 13.65
N ASP A 583 -18.90 4.46 14.98
CA ASP A 583 -19.54 5.38 15.94
C ASP A 583 -18.83 6.74 16.01
N GLN A 584 -17.54 6.81 15.65
CA GLN A 584 -16.76 8.05 15.67
C GLN A 584 -16.90 8.85 14.37
N ARG A 585 -16.56 10.15 14.44
CA ARG A 585 -16.67 11.06 13.30
C ARG A 585 -15.34 11.18 12.56
N LEU A 586 -15.38 11.16 11.23
CA LEU A 586 -14.18 11.37 10.41
C LEU A 586 -13.62 12.79 10.59
N LEU A 587 -14.52 13.78 10.61
CA LEU A 587 -14.25 15.18 10.90
C LEU A 587 -15.05 15.60 12.14
N ASP A 588 -14.69 16.72 12.76
CA ASP A 588 -15.41 17.24 13.94
C ASP A 588 -16.92 17.41 13.63
N ALA A 589 -17.78 16.67 14.33
CA ALA A 589 -19.23 16.65 14.09
C ALA A 589 -20.03 16.20 15.33
N SER A 590 -21.35 16.43 15.33
CA SER A 590 -22.19 16.15 16.49
C SER A 590 -22.16 14.68 16.93
N HIS A 591 -21.97 14.48 18.24
CA HIS A 591 -21.99 13.18 18.88
C HIS A 591 -22.36 13.33 20.37
N ARG A 592 -23.03 12.34 20.96
CA ARG A 592 -23.47 12.36 22.38
C ARG A 592 -22.30 12.38 23.38
N ASP A 593 -21.23 11.69 23.04
CA ASP A 593 -19.93 11.77 23.71
C ASP A 593 -19.11 12.84 22.99
N LEU A 594 -18.91 13.98 23.65
CA LEU A 594 -18.20 15.14 23.09
C LEU A 594 -16.75 14.84 22.72
N ARG A 595 -16.13 13.82 23.30
CA ARG A 595 -14.76 13.43 22.93
C ARG A 595 -14.78 12.69 21.60
N ARG A 596 -15.78 11.82 21.37
CA ARG A 596 -15.99 11.10 20.09
C ARG A 596 -16.57 11.98 18.98
N ALA A 597 -16.96 13.22 19.30
CA ALA A 597 -17.33 14.23 18.32
C ALA A 597 -16.13 14.73 17.51
N ARG A 598 -14.90 14.54 18.02
CA ARG A 598 -13.66 14.99 17.38
C ARG A 598 -13.20 14.02 16.28
N ALA A 599 -12.48 14.53 15.29
CA ALA A 599 -11.94 13.79 14.15
C ALA A 599 -11.15 12.54 14.59
N ALA A 600 -11.66 11.36 14.22
CA ALA A 600 -11.17 10.08 14.69
C ALA A 600 -9.73 9.76 14.25
N ALA A 601 -9.38 10.10 13.01
CA ALA A 601 -8.09 9.77 12.40
C ALA A 601 -6.96 10.74 12.80
N LEU A 602 -7.22 11.71 13.69
CA LEU A 602 -6.24 12.71 14.12
C LEU A 602 -6.02 12.73 15.64
N ASN A 603 -6.84 12.02 16.42
CA ASN A 603 -6.86 12.17 17.88
C ASN A 603 -6.72 10.83 18.60
N ILE A 604 -6.07 10.88 19.76
CA ILE A 604 -6.25 9.90 20.84
C ILE A 604 -7.47 10.36 21.65
N VAL A 605 -8.56 9.60 21.63
CA VAL A 605 -9.85 9.99 22.23
C VAL A 605 -10.15 9.13 23.47
N PRO A 606 -10.00 9.67 24.70
CA PRO A 606 -10.29 8.91 25.91
C PRO A 606 -11.80 8.79 26.15
N THR A 607 -12.31 7.58 26.39
CA THR A 607 -13.74 7.33 26.63
C THR A 607 -13.95 6.25 27.69
N SER A 608 -15.12 6.23 28.31
CA SER A 608 -15.48 5.15 29.23
C SER A 608 -15.73 3.85 28.45
N THR A 609 -15.42 2.72 29.08
CA THR A 609 -15.74 1.40 28.53
C THR A 609 -16.50 0.56 29.56
N GLY A 610 -17.50 -0.18 29.09
CA GLY A 610 -18.21 -1.17 29.90
C GLY A 610 -17.53 -2.54 29.94
N ALA A 611 -16.48 -2.76 29.14
CA ALA A 611 -15.92 -4.08 28.90
C ALA A 611 -15.42 -4.77 30.19
N ALA A 612 -14.68 -4.04 31.03
CA ALA A 612 -14.19 -4.55 32.32
C ALA A 612 -15.35 -4.92 33.27
N LYS A 613 -16.42 -4.13 33.28
CA LYS A 613 -17.63 -4.42 34.08
C LYS A 613 -18.39 -5.62 33.51
N ALA A 614 -18.41 -5.77 32.19
CA ALA A 614 -19.04 -6.89 31.51
C ALA A 614 -18.33 -8.23 31.74
N VAL A 615 -17.03 -8.23 32.09
CA VAL A 615 -16.34 -9.46 32.53
C VAL A 615 -17.05 -10.08 33.74
N ALA A 616 -17.60 -9.29 34.65
CA ALA A 616 -18.34 -9.81 35.80
C ALA A 616 -19.65 -10.53 35.43
N LEU A 617 -20.18 -10.32 34.21
CA LEU A 617 -21.37 -11.03 33.72
C LEU A 617 -21.03 -12.46 33.28
N VAL A 618 -19.80 -12.69 32.82
CA VAL A 618 -19.33 -13.99 32.33
C VAL A 618 -18.41 -14.72 33.33
N LEU A 619 -17.81 -13.97 34.27
CA LEU A 619 -17.01 -14.47 35.38
C LEU A 619 -17.48 -13.80 36.68
N PRO A 620 -18.54 -14.33 37.34
CA PRO A 620 -19.15 -13.69 38.51
C PRO A 620 -18.20 -13.48 39.70
N SER A 621 -17.14 -14.30 39.83
CA SER A 621 -16.08 -14.16 40.85
C SER A 621 -15.35 -12.80 40.79
N LEU A 622 -15.43 -12.10 39.65
CA LEU A 622 -14.75 -10.84 39.40
C LEU A 622 -15.66 -9.61 39.56
N LYS A 623 -16.90 -9.80 40.03
CA LYS A 623 -17.83 -8.70 40.27
C LYS A 623 -17.24 -7.65 41.21
N GLY A 624 -17.10 -6.43 40.71
CA GLY A 624 -16.55 -5.29 41.45
C GLY A 624 -15.02 -5.24 41.54
N LYS A 625 -14.29 -6.20 40.96
CA LYS A 625 -12.82 -6.27 41.02
C LYS A 625 -12.12 -5.53 39.87
N LEU A 626 -12.77 -5.41 38.72
CA LEU A 626 -12.19 -4.83 37.51
C LEU A 626 -12.94 -3.58 37.04
N ASN A 627 -12.20 -2.58 36.59
CA ASN A 627 -12.73 -1.39 35.92
C ASN A 627 -11.76 -0.93 34.83
N GLY A 628 -12.14 0.06 34.00
CA GLY A 628 -11.22 0.52 32.97
C GLY A 628 -11.73 1.65 32.09
N ILE A 629 -10.84 2.09 31.20
CA ILE A 629 -11.08 3.12 30.19
C ILE A 629 -10.65 2.63 28.80
N ALA A 630 -11.05 3.36 27.76
CA ALA A 630 -10.57 3.14 26.41
C ALA A 630 -9.93 4.42 25.86
N LEU A 631 -8.88 4.26 25.08
CA LEU A 631 -8.23 5.30 24.28
C LEU A 631 -8.48 4.95 22.82
N ARG A 632 -9.33 5.69 22.12
CA ARG A 632 -9.51 5.48 20.67
C ARG A 632 -8.36 6.12 19.92
N VAL A 633 -7.69 5.39 19.04
CA VAL A 633 -6.51 5.88 18.31
C VAL A 633 -6.70 5.83 16.79
N PRO A 634 -5.90 6.59 16.01
CA PRO A 634 -5.94 6.63 14.55
C PRO A 634 -5.53 5.34 13.81
N THR A 635 -5.93 4.16 14.28
CA THR A 635 -5.79 2.90 13.56
C THR A 635 -7.19 2.39 13.14
N PRO A 636 -7.35 1.85 11.92
CA PRO A 636 -8.66 1.42 11.41
C PRO A 636 -9.12 0.07 11.97
N ASN A 637 -8.19 -0.77 12.41
CA ASN A 637 -8.43 -2.11 12.95
C ASN A 637 -7.25 -2.53 13.85
N VAL A 638 -7.47 -3.56 14.64
CA VAL A 638 -6.65 -4.13 15.70
C VAL A 638 -6.50 -3.20 16.89
N SER A 639 -6.89 -3.76 18.04
CA SER A 639 -6.85 -3.08 19.33
C SER A 639 -6.02 -3.90 20.31
N VAL A 640 -5.62 -3.26 21.39
CA VAL A 640 -4.83 -3.90 22.45
C VAL A 640 -5.44 -3.59 23.81
N VAL A 641 -5.38 -4.56 24.71
CA VAL A 641 -5.74 -4.44 26.11
C VAL A 641 -4.46 -4.42 26.94
N ASP A 642 -4.37 -3.44 27.82
CA ASP A 642 -3.40 -3.36 28.91
C ASP A 642 -4.15 -3.59 30.23
N LEU A 643 -3.89 -4.73 30.87
CA LEU A 643 -4.47 -5.09 32.15
C LEU A 643 -3.39 -5.06 33.24
N VAL A 644 -3.66 -4.31 34.32
CA VAL A 644 -2.85 -4.32 35.54
C VAL A 644 -3.71 -4.83 36.69
N VAL A 645 -3.30 -5.94 37.32
CA VAL A 645 -4.03 -6.61 38.40
C VAL A 645 -3.13 -6.93 39.58
N GLN A 646 -3.72 -6.87 40.77
CA GLN A 646 -3.15 -7.46 41.97
C GLN A 646 -3.63 -8.90 42.10
N VAL A 647 -2.71 -9.84 42.32
CA VAL A 647 -2.99 -11.27 42.47
C VAL A 647 -2.72 -11.75 43.90
N THR A 648 -3.38 -12.82 44.33
CA THR A 648 -3.19 -13.40 45.68
C THR A 648 -2.00 -14.33 45.72
N LYS A 649 -1.78 -15.12 44.66
CA LYS A 649 -0.64 -16.02 44.53
C LYS A 649 0.56 -15.24 44.00
N LYS A 650 1.63 -15.19 44.81
CA LYS A 650 2.90 -14.60 44.41
C LYS A 650 3.45 -15.28 43.16
N THR A 651 3.95 -14.51 42.20
CA THR A 651 4.33 -14.98 40.86
C THR A 651 5.46 -14.15 40.26
N PHE A 652 5.89 -14.53 39.06
CA PHE A 652 6.85 -13.82 38.20
C PHE A 652 6.44 -14.00 36.72
N ALA A 653 7.00 -13.21 35.81
CA ALA A 653 6.49 -13.07 34.44
C ALA A 653 6.46 -14.40 33.67
N GLU A 654 7.49 -15.22 33.80
CA GLU A 654 7.60 -16.52 33.14
C GLU A 654 6.56 -17.52 33.64
N GLU A 655 6.21 -17.50 34.93
CA GLU A 655 5.12 -18.34 35.48
C GLU A 655 3.75 -17.91 34.93
N VAL A 656 3.52 -16.60 34.83
CA VAL A 656 2.30 -16.04 34.22
C VAL A 656 2.19 -16.46 32.74
N ASN A 657 3.27 -16.28 31.97
CA ASN A 657 3.33 -16.66 30.56
C ASN A 657 3.16 -18.17 30.35
N ALA A 658 3.77 -19.01 31.20
CA ALA A 658 3.55 -20.45 31.17
C ALA A 658 2.08 -20.81 31.43
N GLY A 659 1.44 -20.11 32.37
CA GLY A 659 0.02 -20.24 32.64
C GLY A 659 -0.85 -19.97 31.40
N PHE A 660 -0.51 -18.92 30.62
CA PHE A 660 -1.22 -18.63 29.37
C PHE A 660 -0.97 -19.66 28.28
N ARG A 661 0.28 -20.12 28.09
CA ARG A 661 0.60 -21.14 27.08
C ARG A 661 -0.14 -22.44 27.34
N GLU A 662 -0.13 -22.92 28.59
CA GLU A 662 -0.87 -24.13 28.98
C GLU A 662 -2.37 -24.01 28.66
N SER A 663 -2.99 -22.88 28.98
CA SER A 663 -4.42 -22.67 28.71
C SER A 663 -4.71 -22.51 27.21
N ALA A 664 -3.82 -21.87 26.46
CA ALA A 664 -3.93 -21.72 25.01
C ALA A 664 -3.79 -23.05 24.26
N ASP A 665 -2.97 -23.98 24.76
CA ASP A 665 -2.81 -25.32 24.17
C ASP A 665 -3.96 -26.28 24.54
N ASN A 666 -4.72 -25.95 25.59
CA ASN A 666 -5.79 -26.79 26.14
C ASN A 666 -7.17 -26.11 26.05
N GLU A 667 -7.74 -25.67 27.18
CA GLU A 667 -9.14 -25.27 27.29
C GLU A 667 -9.52 -23.99 26.55
N LEU A 668 -8.52 -23.17 26.15
CA LEU A 668 -8.71 -21.95 25.36
C LEU A 668 -8.12 -22.07 23.94
N LYS A 669 -7.87 -23.28 23.44
CA LYS A 669 -7.37 -23.49 22.08
C LYS A 669 -8.29 -22.88 21.03
N GLY A 670 -7.72 -22.04 20.17
CA GLY A 670 -8.46 -21.27 19.15
C GLY A 670 -9.18 -20.02 19.68
N ILE A 671 -9.10 -19.76 20.99
CA ILE A 671 -9.66 -18.56 21.64
C ILE A 671 -8.54 -17.64 22.16
N LEU A 672 -7.49 -18.23 22.73
CA LEU A 672 -6.30 -17.55 23.26
C LEU A 672 -5.07 -18.04 22.50
N SER A 673 -4.15 -17.13 22.15
CA SER A 673 -2.79 -17.45 21.72
C SER A 673 -1.77 -16.65 22.53
N VAL A 674 -0.51 -17.05 22.43
CA VAL A 674 0.63 -16.36 23.05
C VAL A 674 1.64 -16.07 21.95
N CYS A 675 2.12 -14.83 21.88
CA CYS A 675 3.11 -14.36 20.92
C CYS A 675 4.39 -13.92 21.65
N ASP A 676 5.53 -14.39 21.17
CA ASP A 676 6.86 -14.05 21.69
C ASP A 676 7.60 -13.06 20.77
N GLU A 677 7.09 -12.86 19.55
CA GLU A 677 7.67 -11.97 18.55
C GLU A 677 7.27 -10.50 18.80
N PRO A 678 8.16 -9.53 18.51
CA PRO A 678 7.89 -8.11 18.70
C PRO A 678 7.00 -7.53 17.60
N LEU A 679 5.75 -7.98 17.55
CA LEU A 679 4.74 -7.60 16.55
C LEU A 679 4.00 -6.30 16.92
N VAL A 680 3.37 -5.69 15.92
CA VAL A 680 2.56 -4.47 16.06
C VAL A 680 1.12 -4.70 15.59
N SER A 681 0.26 -3.68 15.70
CA SER A 681 -1.18 -3.83 15.50
C SER A 681 -1.57 -4.51 14.18
N VAL A 682 -0.95 -4.14 13.06
CA VAL A 682 -1.35 -4.66 11.74
C VAL A 682 -1.11 -6.16 11.59
N ASP A 683 -0.16 -6.72 12.33
CA ASP A 683 0.24 -8.13 12.24
C ASP A 683 -0.84 -9.07 12.80
N PHE A 684 -1.71 -8.57 13.70
CA PHE A 684 -2.82 -9.33 14.27
C PHE A 684 -4.12 -9.21 13.45
N ARG A 685 -4.10 -8.48 12.33
CA ARG A 685 -5.26 -8.37 11.44
C ARG A 685 -5.63 -9.76 10.91
N CYS A 686 -6.92 -10.06 10.86
CA CYS A 686 -7.45 -11.38 10.48
C CYS A 686 -7.00 -12.52 11.41
N SER A 687 -6.59 -12.22 12.65
CA SER A 687 -6.35 -13.26 13.66
C SER A 687 -7.66 -13.90 14.10
N ASP A 688 -7.73 -15.23 14.04
CA ASP A 688 -8.94 -16.00 14.35
C ASP A 688 -9.22 -16.15 15.86
N VAL A 689 -8.23 -15.85 16.70
CA VAL A 689 -8.37 -15.92 18.16
C VAL A 689 -9.01 -14.64 18.72
N SER A 690 -9.60 -14.74 19.92
CA SER A 690 -10.18 -13.57 20.60
C SER A 690 -9.12 -12.70 21.26
N SER A 691 -7.99 -13.30 21.64
CA SER A 691 -6.94 -12.65 22.41
C SER A 691 -5.59 -13.28 22.09
N THR A 692 -4.60 -12.45 21.75
CA THR A 692 -3.20 -12.86 21.62
C THR A 692 -2.38 -12.17 22.70
N VAL A 693 -1.89 -12.91 23.68
CA VAL A 693 -1.04 -12.38 24.75
C VAL A 693 0.34 -12.07 24.19
N ASP A 694 0.81 -10.85 24.41
CA ASP A 694 2.20 -10.47 24.13
C ASP A 694 3.07 -10.85 25.34
N SER A 695 3.75 -11.98 25.24
CA SER A 695 4.50 -12.55 26.36
C SER A 695 5.71 -11.69 26.74
N SER A 696 6.28 -10.98 25.76
CA SER A 696 7.45 -10.12 25.91
C SER A 696 7.14 -8.87 26.77
N LEU A 697 5.88 -8.46 26.80
CA LEU A 697 5.39 -7.30 27.55
C LEU A 697 4.71 -7.67 28.89
N THR A 698 4.72 -8.94 29.28
CA THR A 698 4.23 -9.35 30.60
C THR A 698 5.21 -8.90 31.67
N MET A 699 4.71 -8.16 32.67
CA MET A 699 5.53 -7.63 33.76
C MET A 699 4.96 -8.04 35.11
N VAL A 700 5.85 -8.31 36.06
CA VAL A 700 5.49 -8.49 37.47
C VAL A 700 6.29 -7.51 38.30
N MET A 701 5.60 -6.64 39.02
CA MET A 701 6.19 -5.67 39.94
C MET A 701 6.00 -6.16 41.38
N GLY A 702 7.10 -6.25 42.13
CA GLY A 702 7.10 -6.96 43.40
C GLY A 702 6.95 -8.46 43.14
N ASP A 703 5.94 -9.07 43.75
CA ASP A 703 5.55 -10.46 43.49
C ASP A 703 4.04 -10.64 43.30
N ASP A 704 3.25 -9.56 43.34
CA ASP A 704 1.79 -9.60 43.36
C ASP A 704 1.11 -8.61 42.39
N MET A 705 1.85 -7.72 41.71
CA MET A 705 1.32 -6.81 40.70
C MET A 705 1.66 -7.26 39.29
N VAL A 706 0.69 -7.79 38.55
CA VAL A 706 0.89 -8.34 37.20
C VAL A 706 0.32 -7.39 36.16
N LYS A 707 1.11 -7.10 35.13
CA LYS A 707 0.69 -6.40 33.90
C LYS A 707 0.72 -7.38 32.73
N VAL A 708 -0.36 -7.46 31.97
CA VAL A 708 -0.47 -8.29 30.76
C VAL A 708 -0.99 -7.44 29.61
N ILE A 709 -0.34 -7.56 28.46
CA ILE A 709 -0.74 -6.96 27.20
C ILE A 709 -1.35 -8.03 26.30
N ALA A 710 -2.51 -7.76 25.71
CA ALA A 710 -3.15 -8.68 24.78
C ALA A 710 -3.77 -7.97 23.57
N TRP A 711 -3.38 -8.41 22.37
CA TRP A 711 -3.86 -7.93 21.09
C TRP A 711 -5.14 -8.64 20.66
N TYR A 712 -5.97 -7.96 19.88
CA TYR A 712 -7.14 -8.55 19.25
C TYR A 712 -7.58 -7.75 18.01
N ASP A 713 -7.87 -8.46 16.92
CA ASP A 713 -8.64 -7.88 15.82
C ASP A 713 -10.08 -7.69 16.28
N ASN A 714 -10.42 -6.43 16.56
CA ASN A 714 -11.73 -6.04 17.09
C ASN A 714 -12.89 -6.23 16.10
N GLU A 715 -12.61 -6.57 14.84
CA GLU A 715 -13.62 -6.89 13.83
C GLU A 715 -13.61 -8.39 13.50
N TRP A 716 -12.46 -8.99 13.14
CA TRP A 716 -12.36 -10.36 12.66
C TRP A 716 -12.47 -11.42 13.76
N GLY A 717 -11.60 -11.36 14.78
CA GLY A 717 -11.64 -12.31 15.90
C GLY A 717 -12.98 -12.27 16.63
N TYR A 718 -13.58 -11.07 16.76
CA TYR A 718 -14.94 -10.94 17.29
C TYR A 718 -15.99 -11.59 16.39
N SER A 719 -15.93 -11.39 15.07
CA SER A 719 -16.86 -12.04 14.13
C SER A 719 -16.72 -13.56 14.13
N GLN A 720 -15.52 -14.12 14.29
CA GLN A 720 -15.33 -15.56 14.50
C GLN A 720 -16.09 -16.04 15.74
N ARG A 721 -16.03 -15.29 16.85
CA ARG A 721 -16.81 -15.60 18.08
C ARG A 721 -18.33 -15.50 17.88
N VAL A 722 -18.80 -14.60 17.02
CA VAL A 722 -20.24 -14.53 16.68
C VAL A 722 -20.66 -15.80 15.94
N VAL A 723 -19.85 -16.31 15.00
CA VAL A 723 -20.14 -17.57 14.31
C VAL A 723 -20.05 -18.76 15.27
N ASP A 724 -19.05 -18.80 16.15
CA ASP A 724 -18.91 -19.87 17.17
C ASP A 724 -20.12 -19.93 18.10
N LEU A 725 -20.60 -18.78 18.59
CA LEU A 725 -21.78 -18.74 19.46
C LEU A 725 -23.06 -19.10 18.69
N ALA A 726 -23.18 -18.71 17.42
CA ALA A 726 -24.27 -19.15 16.57
C ALA A 726 -24.25 -20.67 16.32
N ASP A 727 -23.07 -21.26 16.11
CA ASP A 727 -22.90 -22.72 15.99
C ASP A 727 -23.30 -23.42 17.31
N ILE A 728 -22.94 -22.87 18.48
CA ILE A 728 -23.41 -23.39 19.79
C ILE A 728 -24.94 -23.34 19.89
N VAL A 729 -25.55 -22.24 19.47
CA VAL A 729 -27.02 -22.09 19.44
C VAL A 729 -27.66 -23.13 18.53
N ALA A 730 -27.08 -23.38 17.34
CA ALA A 730 -27.57 -24.36 16.39
C ALA A 730 -27.41 -25.81 16.87
N ASN A 731 -26.29 -26.14 17.49
CA ASN A 731 -26.05 -27.48 18.04
C ASN A 731 -26.91 -27.79 19.25
N ASN A 732 -27.41 -26.77 19.94
CA ASN A 732 -28.36 -26.89 21.05
C ASN A 732 -29.77 -26.44 20.64
N TRP A 733 -30.09 -26.49 19.34
CA TRP A 733 -31.39 -26.07 18.84
C TRP A 733 -32.47 -27.05 19.27
N LYS A 734 -33.58 -26.51 19.81
CA LYS A 734 -34.74 -27.28 20.27
C LYS A 734 -35.97 -26.97 19.43
#